data_AF-A0A3A5IMQ9-F1
#
_entry.id   AF-A0A3A5IMQ9-F1
#
_cell.length_a   1.000
_cell.length_b   1.000
_cell.length_c   1.000
_cell.angle_alpha   90.00
_cell.angle_beta   90.00
_cell.angle_gamma   90.00
#
_symmetry.space_group_name_H-M   'P 1'
#
loop_
_entity.id
_entity.type
_entity.pdbx_description
1 polymer ?
#
loop_
_entity_poly.entity_id
_entity_poly.type
_entity_poly.pdbx_seq_one_letter_code
_entity_poly.pdbx_strand_id
1 'polypeptide(L)'
;MKNYHIMEDYKNHRKFFERKESIMRKLTTFFLTLLLVLPIIPSPSAADDISGALEKEMRAMVEKGIVSGYGEGRYAPKEKVTRGQFAAFLARALHLSGGTTTFSDVPPTLTLAPSINAAAQAGIISGYSNGKFGPDDFINREQMSVMIDNSLDFLKVSKIRGSLDFTDANEITSSMFRLAIAHMVGLNITAGIPNVDKNNNNLGTLRFEPKSHTTREQAAAFIYRMLKVAEKEEEPEPDGPFRVGTVDANGSLNTGAKSFDTYEKAAAAMANDPAQVIMSGNQIVKMNAGIVVAKPTVEHAATLIYDSSLKNFYFNVDAGAYGTPPTELEYVTSDAEKIEIKIAGKTGFVKHSDAYLLPQPMIKRRAYYSKENNGQLVHHLYNFNTDKFVTYSVGPAPSFMNSGVEYYSWDGVHFRTKQGEAGAAYQYFNMLSARAKTNYTAADLDRYIDQELARREQLPGSTYKDATKLSKLKGMGSYFKAAEQKYKINALLMLGISINESQFGMSGNALQKNNLFGLNVTDNNPENGDAFKTPQDSINSFANNFLNKKYIPIPQDGRLLYQNGAHLGNKNSGINVRYASDTNWGYKAAGHMYTLDKAMGGKDFVNNPAPYSIGLTTQLVNVRSGAGTSFAKQFTYPSAGYSVVIVDTVKGTDGSTWYKVLSDSLENEFSYIHSDYIKKINIAR
;
A
#
# COMPACT_ATOMS: atom_id res chain seq x y z
N MET A 1 34.56 -5.74 -20.48
CA MET A 1 34.96 -5.39 -21.86
C MET A 1 34.46 -6.36 -22.94
N LYS A 2 34.00 -7.59 -22.65
CA LYS A 2 33.46 -8.52 -23.67
C LYS A 2 32.03 -8.22 -24.20
N ASN A 3 31.27 -7.33 -23.55
CA ASN A 3 29.89 -6.99 -23.97
C ASN A 3 29.80 -5.78 -24.92
N TYR A 4 30.92 -5.15 -25.29
CA TYR A 4 30.92 -4.01 -26.21
C TYR A 4 30.94 -4.44 -27.70
N HIS A 5 31.50 -5.61 -28.02
CA HIS A 5 31.59 -6.07 -29.42
C HIS A 5 30.27 -6.61 -30.01
N ILE A 6 29.36 -7.12 -29.18
CA ILE A 6 28.10 -7.72 -29.67
C ILE A 6 27.11 -6.64 -30.17
N MET A 7 27.14 -5.44 -29.59
CA MET A 7 26.28 -4.32 -29.99
C MET A 7 26.71 -3.67 -31.32
N GLU A 8 27.99 -3.75 -31.65
CA GLU A 8 28.54 -3.16 -32.88
C GLU A 8 28.24 -4.05 -34.10
N ASP A 9 28.25 -5.38 -33.92
CA ASP A 9 27.84 -6.34 -34.95
C ASP A 9 26.35 -6.24 -35.30
N TYR A 10 25.47 -6.01 -34.32
CA TYR A 10 24.04 -5.79 -34.55
C TYR A 10 23.77 -4.51 -35.38
N LYS A 11 24.45 -3.41 -35.04
CA LYS A 11 24.34 -2.13 -35.77
C LYS A 11 24.91 -2.21 -37.19
N ASN A 12 25.97 -2.99 -37.39
CA ASN A 12 26.62 -3.14 -38.70
C ASN A 12 25.85 -4.06 -39.65
N HIS A 13 25.23 -5.14 -39.16
CA HIS A 13 24.40 -6.02 -39.98
C HIS A 13 23.09 -5.37 -40.43
N ARG A 14 22.47 -4.52 -39.59
CA ARG A 14 21.24 -3.80 -39.95
C ARG A 14 21.46 -2.73 -41.02
N LYS A 15 22.54 -1.96 -40.94
CA LYS A 15 22.93 -0.97 -41.97
C LYS A 15 23.18 -1.60 -43.34
N PHE A 16 23.61 -2.86 -43.40
CA PHE A 16 23.81 -3.59 -44.65
C PHE A 16 22.49 -3.96 -45.35
N PHE A 17 21.43 -4.28 -44.59
CA PHE A 17 20.11 -4.63 -45.12
C PHE A 17 19.26 -3.42 -45.49
N GLU A 18 19.27 -2.36 -44.69
CA GLU A 18 18.55 -1.10 -45.00
C GLU A 18 19.09 -0.44 -46.29
N ARG A 19 20.38 -0.61 -46.58
CA ARG A 19 21.00 -0.17 -47.84
C ARG A 19 20.56 -1.00 -49.05
N LYS A 20 20.22 -2.28 -48.88
CA LYS A 20 19.69 -3.13 -49.97
C LYS A 20 18.23 -2.82 -50.30
N GLU A 21 17.38 -2.57 -49.30
CA GLU A 21 15.98 -2.17 -49.54
C GLU A 21 15.87 -0.75 -50.12
N SER A 22 16.72 0.19 -49.69
CA SER A 22 16.75 1.54 -50.25
C SER A 22 17.27 1.59 -51.70
N ILE A 23 18.11 0.64 -52.13
CA ILE A 23 18.64 0.57 -53.49
C ILE A 23 17.66 -0.15 -54.43
N MET A 24 16.87 -1.11 -53.94
CA MET A 24 15.81 -1.76 -54.74
C MET A 24 14.57 -0.88 -54.96
N ARG A 25 14.30 0.12 -54.10
CA ARG A 25 13.16 1.05 -54.23
C ARG A 25 13.38 2.26 -55.14
N LYS A 26 14.58 2.46 -55.72
CA LYS A 26 14.90 3.65 -56.56
C LYS A 26 15.31 3.37 -58.00
N LEU A 27 15.13 2.15 -58.52
CA LEU A 27 15.42 1.81 -59.91
C LEU A 27 14.29 0.95 -60.50
N THR A 28 13.12 1.53 -60.75
CA THR A 28 12.19 1.02 -61.78
C THR A 28 11.09 2.04 -62.08
N THR A 29 11.43 3.02 -62.93
CA THR A 29 10.46 3.62 -63.83
C THR A 29 11.21 3.93 -65.12
N PHE A 30 10.62 3.51 -66.25
CA PHE A 30 11.09 3.66 -67.63
C PHE A 30 12.07 2.58 -68.17
N PHE A 31 11.51 1.47 -68.69
CA PHE A 31 11.58 1.11 -70.11
C PHE A 31 10.60 -0.07 -70.44
N LEU A 32 9.57 0.24 -71.24
CA LEU A 32 8.82 -0.66 -72.14
C LEU A 32 9.83 -1.37 -73.08
N THR A 33 9.72 -2.57 -73.66
CA THR A 33 8.60 -3.42 -74.11
C THR A 33 9.20 -4.73 -74.69
N LEU A 34 8.38 -5.79 -74.75
CA LEU A 34 8.39 -6.91 -75.73
C LEU A 34 9.12 -8.24 -75.39
N LEU A 35 8.33 -9.34 -75.50
CA LEU A 35 8.63 -10.79 -75.38
C LEU A 35 8.85 -11.33 -73.94
N LEU A 36 8.12 -12.30 -73.38
CA LEU A 36 7.33 -13.41 -73.91
C LEU A 36 6.10 -13.67 -73.01
N VAL A 37 4.97 -14.02 -73.64
CA VAL A 37 3.76 -14.52 -72.98
C VAL A 37 3.99 -15.96 -72.53
N LEU A 38 4.10 -16.18 -71.22
CA LEU A 38 3.74 -17.43 -70.56
C LEU A 38 2.65 -17.08 -69.54
N PRO A 39 1.51 -17.79 -69.50
CA PRO A 39 0.59 -17.63 -68.39
C PRO A 39 1.31 -18.11 -67.13
N ILE A 40 1.70 -17.17 -66.26
CA ILE A 40 1.95 -17.48 -64.87
C ILE A 40 0.59 -17.90 -64.33
N ILE A 41 0.32 -19.20 -64.32
CA ILE A 41 -0.74 -19.74 -63.48
C ILE A 41 -0.28 -19.41 -62.05
N PRO A 42 -0.97 -18.54 -61.29
CA PRO A 42 -0.68 -18.42 -59.87
C PRO A 42 -0.94 -19.80 -59.29
N SER A 43 0.11 -20.47 -58.80
CA SER A 43 -0.08 -21.60 -57.90
C SER A 43 -0.95 -21.08 -56.76
N PRO A 44 -2.09 -21.72 -56.45
CA PRO A 44 -2.83 -21.34 -55.26
C PRO A 44 -1.87 -21.48 -54.08
N SER A 45 -1.64 -20.39 -53.35
CA SER A 45 -1.07 -20.50 -52.01
C SER A 45 -1.93 -21.54 -51.31
N ALA A 46 -1.35 -22.69 -50.94
CA ALA A 46 -2.04 -23.62 -50.06
C ALA A 46 -2.55 -22.80 -48.87
N ALA A 47 -3.85 -22.84 -48.62
CA ALA A 47 -4.44 -22.13 -47.48
C ALA A 47 -3.77 -22.69 -46.22
N ASP A 48 -3.06 -21.83 -45.48
CA ASP A 48 -2.45 -22.23 -44.21
C ASP A 48 -3.50 -22.30 -43.10
N ASP A 49 -3.12 -22.87 -41.96
CA ASP A 49 -3.99 -23.00 -40.78
C ASP A 49 -3.99 -21.76 -39.86
N ILE A 50 -3.39 -20.64 -40.26
CA ILE A 50 -3.33 -19.41 -39.46
C ILE A 50 -4.60 -18.59 -39.69
N SER A 51 -5.40 -18.42 -38.63
CA SER A 51 -6.61 -17.60 -38.66
C SER A 51 -7.00 -17.06 -37.28
N GLY A 52 -7.85 -16.03 -37.24
CA GLY A 52 -8.48 -15.53 -36.02
C GLY A 52 -7.82 -14.28 -35.43
N ALA A 53 -8.14 -13.96 -34.17
CA ALA A 53 -7.82 -12.65 -33.57
C ALA A 53 -6.32 -12.33 -33.43
N LEU A 54 -5.44 -13.35 -33.46
CA LEU A 54 -3.98 -13.21 -33.34
C LEU A 54 -3.24 -13.51 -34.66
N GLU A 55 -3.98 -13.61 -35.76
CA GLU A 55 -3.42 -13.92 -37.09
C GLU A 55 -2.35 -12.93 -37.50
N LYS A 56 -2.59 -11.63 -37.31
CA LYS A 56 -1.66 -10.56 -37.67
C LYS A 56 -0.30 -10.76 -36.99
N GLU A 57 -0.29 -10.94 -35.68
CA GLU A 57 0.93 -11.11 -34.93
C GLU A 57 1.65 -12.41 -35.28
N MET A 58 0.90 -13.51 -35.44
CA MET A 58 1.49 -14.79 -35.80
C MET A 58 2.13 -14.76 -37.19
N ARG A 59 1.46 -14.17 -38.19
CA ARG A 59 2.02 -13.98 -39.54
C ARG A 59 3.30 -13.15 -39.51
N ALA A 60 3.32 -12.07 -38.72
CA ALA A 60 4.52 -11.24 -38.57
C ALA A 60 5.70 -12.00 -37.94
N MET A 61 5.44 -12.90 -36.98
CA MET A 61 6.50 -13.75 -36.41
C MET A 61 6.96 -14.85 -37.35
N VAL A 62 6.08 -15.34 -38.23
CA VAL A 62 6.46 -16.28 -39.30
C VAL A 62 7.33 -15.59 -40.35
N GLU A 63 6.94 -14.40 -40.81
CA GLU A 63 7.68 -13.61 -41.79
C GLU A 63 9.09 -13.25 -41.29
N LYS A 64 9.24 -12.94 -40.00
CA LYS A 64 10.54 -12.69 -39.35
C LYS A 64 11.35 -13.98 -39.07
N GLY A 65 10.84 -15.16 -39.41
CA GLY A 65 11.50 -16.45 -39.15
C GLY A 65 11.58 -16.83 -37.67
N ILE A 66 10.82 -16.16 -36.80
CA ILE A 66 10.80 -16.42 -35.35
C ILE A 66 9.99 -17.69 -35.08
N VAL A 67 8.81 -17.81 -35.69
CA VAL A 67 7.96 -18.99 -35.63
C VAL A 67 8.02 -19.73 -36.97
N SER A 68 8.32 -21.02 -36.95
CA SER A 68 8.35 -21.87 -38.15
C SER A 68 7.19 -22.85 -38.12
N GLY A 69 6.61 -23.14 -39.30
CA GLY A 69 5.58 -24.16 -39.47
C GLY A 69 6.15 -25.59 -39.42
N TYR A 70 5.26 -26.57 -39.40
CA TYR A 70 5.59 -28.00 -39.44
C TYR A 70 5.70 -28.58 -40.86
N GLY A 71 5.57 -27.73 -41.89
CA GLY A 71 5.50 -28.12 -43.30
C GLY A 71 4.08 -28.05 -43.86
N GLU A 72 3.95 -28.03 -45.20
CA GLU A 72 2.66 -28.13 -45.93
C GLU A 72 1.58 -27.12 -45.51
N GLY A 73 1.98 -25.89 -45.15
CA GLY A 73 1.04 -24.84 -44.72
C GLY A 73 0.52 -24.98 -43.29
N ARG A 74 1.02 -25.95 -42.50
CA ARG A 74 0.60 -26.16 -41.11
C ARG A 74 1.52 -25.43 -40.13
N TYR A 75 0.97 -24.52 -39.34
CA TYR A 75 1.63 -23.77 -38.27
C TYR A 75 1.08 -24.04 -36.86
N ALA A 76 -0.08 -24.69 -36.77
CA ALA A 76 -0.74 -25.15 -35.55
C ALA A 76 -0.93 -24.05 -34.48
N PRO A 77 -1.65 -22.95 -34.78
CA PRO A 77 -1.77 -21.78 -33.89
C PRO A 77 -2.24 -22.11 -32.46
N LYS A 78 -3.11 -23.11 -32.30
CA LYS A 78 -3.70 -23.51 -31.02
C LYS A 78 -2.88 -24.56 -30.24
N GLU A 79 -1.78 -25.05 -30.79
CA GLU A 79 -0.95 -26.05 -30.11
C GLU A 79 -0.18 -25.40 -28.96
N LYS A 80 -0.02 -26.13 -27.84
CA LYS A 80 0.70 -25.64 -26.66
C LYS A 80 2.20 -25.60 -26.93
N VAL A 81 2.88 -24.60 -26.37
CA VAL A 81 4.32 -24.37 -26.56
C VAL A 81 5.11 -24.92 -25.37
N THR A 82 6.22 -25.60 -25.63
CA THR A 82 7.14 -26.02 -24.55
C THR A 82 8.08 -24.87 -24.14
N ARG A 83 8.62 -24.91 -22.93
CA ARG A 83 9.63 -23.94 -22.45
C ARG A 83 10.84 -23.87 -23.38
N GLY A 84 11.31 -25.01 -23.90
CA GLY A 84 12.38 -25.08 -24.88
C GLY A 84 12.02 -24.40 -26.21
N GLN A 85 10.82 -24.63 -26.72
CA GLN A 85 10.34 -23.97 -27.95
C GLN A 85 10.23 -22.45 -27.76
N PHE A 86 9.69 -22.00 -26.62
CA PHE A 86 9.58 -20.57 -26.34
C PHE A 86 10.95 -19.89 -26.19
N ALA A 87 11.91 -20.55 -25.53
CA ALA A 87 13.30 -20.08 -25.48
C ALA A 87 13.91 -19.96 -26.89
N ALA A 88 13.61 -20.91 -27.78
CA ALA A 88 14.04 -20.86 -29.17
C ALA A 88 13.40 -19.73 -29.98
N PHE A 89 12.13 -19.40 -29.72
CA PHE A 89 11.49 -18.22 -30.31
C PHE A 89 12.20 -16.93 -29.87
N LEU A 90 12.46 -16.75 -28.58
CA LEU A 90 13.17 -15.57 -28.07
C LEU A 90 14.61 -15.49 -28.57
N ALA A 91 15.33 -16.61 -28.61
CA ALA A 91 16.68 -16.64 -29.15
C ALA A 91 16.75 -16.18 -30.62
N ARG A 92 15.77 -16.59 -31.44
CA ARG A 92 15.66 -16.09 -32.82
C ARG A 92 15.24 -14.62 -32.88
N ALA A 93 14.24 -14.23 -32.10
CA ALA A 93 13.73 -12.86 -32.07
C ALA A 93 14.81 -11.83 -31.67
N LEU A 94 15.74 -12.23 -30.82
CA LEU A 94 16.81 -11.37 -30.28
C LEU A 94 18.18 -11.66 -30.89
N HIS A 95 18.25 -12.52 -31.93
CA HIS A 95 19.47 -12.94 -32.60
C HIS A 95 20.58 -13.43 -31.66
N LEU A 96 20.21 -14.19 -30.63
CA LEU A 96 21.14 -14.70 -29.63
C LEU A 96 21.97 -15.83 -30.21
N SER A 97 23.26 -15.86 -29.85
CA SER A 97 24.18 -16.94 -30.22
C SER A 97 25.13 -17.24 -29.06
N GLY A 98 25.70 -18.45 -29.07
CA GLY A 98 26.62 -18.91 -28.03
C GLY A 98 25.94 -19.63 -26.86
N GLY A 99 26.66 -19.70 -25.73
CA GLY A 99 26.23 -20.35 -24.50
C GLY A 99 26.83 -21.75 -24.30
N THR A 100 27.20 -22.07 -23.07
CA THR A 100 27.61 -23.41 -22.65
C THR A 100 26.46 -24.12 -21.97
N THR A 101 26.47 -25.46 -21.97
CA THR A 101 25.47 -26.27 -21.25
C THR A 101 25.41 -25.84 -19.78
N THR A 102 24.26 -25.30 -19.38
CA THR A 102 24.03 -24.76 -18.03
C THR A 102 23.09 -25.63 -17.20
N PHE A 103 22.26 -26.46 -17.85
CA PHE A 103 21.23 -27.27 -17.20
C PHE A 103 21.49 -28.77 -17.42
N SER A 104 21.24 -29.56 -16.39
CA SER A 104 21.52 -31.01 -16.41
C SER A 104 20.67 -31.81 -17.42
N ASP A 105 19.53 -31.28 -17.83
CA ASP A 105 18.57 -31.89 -18.77
C ASP A 105 18.62 -31.25 -20.18
N VAL A 106 19.66 -30.47 -20.48
CA VAL A 106 19.88 -29.86 -21.80
C VAL A 106 21.22 -30.37 -22.37
N PRO A 107 21.29 -31.65 -22.80
CA PRO A 107 22.51 -32.20 -23.36
C PRO A 107 22.84 -31.54 -24.71
N PRO A 108 24.13 -31.48 -25.11
CA PRO A 108 24.52 -30.90 -26.40
C PRO A 108 23.87 -31.55 -27.63
N THR A 109 23.37 -32.78 -27.51
CA THR A 109 22.65 -33.52 -28.56
C THR A 109 21.20 -33.10 -28.73
N LEU A 110 20.61 -32.35 -27.80
CA LEU A 110 19.24 -31.85 -27.91
C LEU A 110 19.18 -30.75 -28.99
N THR A 111 18.27 -30.87 -29.95
CA THR A 111 18.12 -29.93 -31.08
C THR A 111 17.96 -28.46 -30.64
N LEU A 112 17.28 -28.22 -29.52
CA LEU A 112 17.04 -26.86 -28.99
C LEU A 112 18.15 -26.38 -28.04
N ALA A 113 19.16 -27.20 -27.73
CA ALA A 113 20.24 -26.84 -26.80
C ALA A 113 20.97 -25.54 -27.17
N PRO A 114 21.31 -25.27 -28.45
CA PRO A 114 21.96 -24.01 -28.81
C PRO A 114 21.12 -22.78 -28.43
N SER A 115 19.81 -22.80 -28.71
CA SER A 115 18.94 -21.67 -28.40
C SER A 115 18.68 -21.51 -26.90
N ILE A 116 18.53 -22.63 -26.17
CA ILE A 116 18.35 -22.60 -24.71
C ILE A 116 19.61 -22.04 -24.04
N ASN A 117 20.81 -22.52 -24.43
CA ASN A 117 22.06 -22.05 -23.86
C ASN A 117 22.31 -20.56 -24.18
N ALA A 118 22.00 -20.11 -25.40
CA ALA A 118 22.11 -18.71 -25.77
C ALA A 118 21.18 -17.81 -24.93
N ALA A 119 19.92 -18.23 -24.74
CA ALA A 119 18.96 -17.50 -23.90
C ALA A 119 19.38 -17.47 -22.42
N ALA A 120 19.97 -18.55 -21.91
CA ALA A 120 20.47 -18.62 -20.54
C ALA A 120 21.66 -17.67 -20.34
N GLN A 121 22.61 -17.67 -21.28
CA GLN A 121 23.76 -16.76 -21.25
C GLN A 121 23.34 -15.29 -21.32
N ALA A 122 22.27 -14.98 -22.06
CA ALA A 122 21.70 -13.64 -22.16
C ALA A 122 20.89 -13.22 -20.92
N GLY A 123 20.73 -14.09 -19.92
CA GLY A 123 19.94 -13.80 -18.71
C GLY A 123 18.42 -13.84 -18.92
N ILE A 124 17.95 -14.34 -20.07
CA ILE A 124 16.52 -14.35 -20.43
C ILE A 124 15.79 -15.50 -19.74
N ILE A 125 16.47 -16.63 -19.54
CA ILE A 125 15.91 -17.81 -18.90
C ILE A 125 16.69 -18.25 -17.67
N SER A 126 15.97 -18.85 -16.74
CA SER A 126 16.52 -19.58 -15.60
C SER A 126 15.88 -20.97 -15.51
N GLY A 127 16.63 -21.91 -14.93
CA GLY A 127 16.15 -23.26 -14.62
C GLY A 127 15.32 -23.31 -13.33
N TYR A 128 14.78 -24.48 -13.04
CA TYR A 128 14.21 -24.82 -11.74
C TYR A 128 15.31 -24.95 -10.67
N SER A 129 14.92 -24.89 -9.40
CA SER A 129 15.82 -24.98 -8.25
C SER A 129 16.63 -26.28 -8.17
N ASN A 130 16.22 -27.33 -8.89
CA ASN A 130 16.90 -28.62 -8.97
C ASN A 130 17.98 -28.69 -10.07
N GLY A 131 18.31 -27.57 -10.73
CA GLY A 131 19.34 -27.51 -11.78
C GLY A 131 18.90 -27.99 -13.17
N LYS A 132 17.60 -28.25 -13.36
CA LYS A 132 16.98 -28.57 -14.66
C LYS A 132 16.31 -27.36 -15.30
N PHE A 133 16.16 -27.34 -16.62
CA PHE A 133 15.39 -26.32 -17.33
C PHE A 133 13.95 -26.73 -17.64
N GLY A 134 13.71 -28.01 -17.88
CA GLY A 134 12.44 -28.56 -18.35
C GLY A 134 12.12 -28.18 -19.79
N PRO A 135 12.95 -28.55 -20.79
CA PRO A 135 12.76 -28.11 -22.18
C PRO A 135 11.46 -28.63 -22.82
N ASP A 136 10.96 -29.78 -22.36
CA ASP A 136 9.74 -30.42 -22.87
C ASP A 136 8.47 -30.05 -22.07
N ASP A 137 8.61 -29.35 -20.94
CA ASP A 137 7.46 -28.91 -20.15
C ASP A 137 6.71 -27.80 -20.89
N PHE A 138 5.37 -27.85 -20.89
CA PHE A 138 4.55 -26.77 -21.45
C PHE A 138 4.67 -25.49 -20.63
N ILE A 139 4.97 -24.37 -21.31
CA ILE A 139 5.12 -23.08 -20.64
C ILE A 139 3.74 -22.50 -20.29
N ASN A 140 3.57 -22.09 -19.04
CA ASN A 140 2.39 -21.35 -18.61
C ASN A 140 2.57 -19.83 -18.81
N ARG A 141 1.47 -19.08 -18.74
CA ARG A 141 1.46 -17.64 -19.09
C ARG A 141 2.31 -16.79 -18.13
N GLU A 142 2.38 -17.14 -16.85
CA GLU A 142 3.23 -16.44 -15.88
C GLU A 142 4.74 -16.67 -16.12
N GLN A 143 5.15 -17.90 -16.50
CA GLN A 143 6.53 -18.21 -16.85
C GLN A 143 6.94 -17.53 -18.16
N MET A 144 6.05 -17.54 -19.17
CA MET A 144 6.24 -16.81 -20.41
C MET A 144 6.48 -15.32 -20.15
N SER A 145 5.71 -14.74 -19.23
CA SER A 145 5.80 -13.31 -18.89
C SER A 145 7.17 -12.93 -18.34
N VAL A 146 7.77 -13.76 -17.48
CA VAL A 146 9.13 -13.52 -16.97
C VAL A 146 10.16 -13.56 -18.09
N MET A 147 10.06 -14.52 -19.01
CA MET A 147 11.00 -14.60 -20.13
C MET A 147 10.88 -13.39 -21.07
N ILE A 148 9.67 -12.86 -21.27
CA ILE A 148 9.45 -11.60 -21.99
C ILE A 148 10.03 -10.41 -21.20
N ASP A 149 9.79 -10.33 -19.90
CA ASP A 149 10.31 -9.23 -19.06
C ASP A 149 11.84 -9.18 -19.04
N ASN A 150 12.50 -10.33 -18.92
CA ASN A 150 13.95 -10.42 -18.99
C ASN A 150 14.47 -10.08 -20.41
N SER A 151 13.69 -10.38 -21.45
CA SER A 151 14.02 -9.99 -22.82
C SER A 151 13.95 -8.47 -23.00
N LEU A 152 13.01 -7.79 -22.34
CA LEU A 152 12.95 -6.33 -22.30
C LEU A 152 14.19 -5.75 -21.61
N ASP A 153 14.69 -6.37 -20.54
CA ASP A 153 15.95 -5.97 -19.89
C ASP A 153 17.15 -6.15 -20.82
N PHE A 154 17.22 -7.27 -21.55
CA PHE A 154 18.26 -7.51 -22.54
C PHE A 154 18.26 -6.44 -23.65
N LEU A 155 17.05 -6.06 -24.10
CA LEU A 155 16.83 -4.99 -25.08
C LEU A 155 16.99 -3.58 -24.50
N LYS A 156 17.15 -3.45 -23.17
CA LYS A 156 17.24 -2.19 -22.43
C LYS A 156 16.01 -1.29 -22.58
N VAL A 157 14.84 -1.88 -22.78
CA VAL A 157 13.57 -1.15 -22.81
C VAL A 157 13.26 -0.60 -21.42
N SER A 158 12.91 0.68 -21.32
CA SER A 158 12.43 1.26 -20.06
C SER A 158 11.08 0.66 -19.67
N LYS A 159 11.08 -0.10 -18.58
CA LYS A 159 9.88 -0.80 -18.10
C LYS A 159 9.06 0.11 -17.20
N ILE A 160 7.80 0.33 -17.57
CA ILE A 160 6.80 1.01 -16.73
C ILE A 160 5.79 -0.02 -16.22
N ARG A 161 5.30 0.15 -14.99
CA ARG A 161 4.35 -0.77 -14.36
C ARG A 161 2.91 -0.36 -14.65
N GLY A 162 2.12 -1.28 -15.21
CA GLY A 162 0.66 -1.16 -15.32
C GLY A 162 -0.07 -1.81 -14.15
N SER A 163 -1.36 -1.48 -13.97
CA SER A 163 -2.21 -2.10 -12.95
C SER A 163 -2.58 -3.54 -13.33
N LEU A 164 -2.60 -4.45 -12.36
CA LEU A 164 -3.01 -5.84 -12.56
C LEU A 164 -4.51 -6.01 -12.27
N ASP A 165 -5.34 -5.32 -13.04
CA ASP A 165 -6.81 -5.31 -12.89
C ASP A 165 -7.45 -6.59 -13.46
N PHE A 166 -6.94 -7.75 -13.03
CA PHE A 166 -7.41 -9.07 -13.43
C PHE A 166 -8.20 -9.74 -12.32
N THR A 167 -9.35 -10.35 -12.64
CA THR A 167 -10.21 -11.04 -11.67
C THR A 167 -9.56 -12.24 -11.01
N ASP A 168 -8.54 -12.81 -11.65
CA ASP A 168 -7.74 -13.95 -11.19
C ASP A 168 -6.29 -13.54 -10.80
N ALA A 169 -6.06 -12.25 -10.53
CA ALA A 169 -4.73 -11.77 -10.13
C ALA A 169 -4.21 -12.47 -8.86
N ASN A 170 -5.10 -12.92 -7.97
CA ASN A 170 -4.78 -13.70 -6.77
C ASN A 170 -4.10 -15.04 -7.08
N GLU A 171 -4.27 -15.61 -8.27
CA GLU A 171 -3.57 -16.84 -8.69
C GLU A 171 -2.09 -16.61 -9.05
N ILE A 172 -1.68 -15.35 -9.25
CA ILE A 172 -0.30 -14.96 -9.48
C ILE A 172 0.41 -14.85 -8.11
N THR A 173 0.85 -15.98 -7.58
CA THR A 173 1.37 -16.06 -6.19
C THR A 173 2.81 -15.61 -6.03
N SER A 174 3.60 -15.56 -7.11
CA SER A 174 5.00 -15.13 -7.07
C SER A 174 5.14 -13.63 -7.36
N SER A 175 5.89 -12.91 -6.51
CA SER A 175 6.19 -11.49 -6.70
C SER A 175 6.93 -11.22 -8.02
N MET A 176 7.80 -12.12 -8.44
CA MET A 176 8.50 -12.05 -9.73
C MET A 176 7.53 -12.14 -10.91
N PHE A 177 6.57 -13.07 -10.86
CA PHE A 177 5.56 -13.21 -11.92
C PHE A 177 4.65 -11.99 -11.99
N ARG A 178 4.23 -11.47 -10.84
CA ARG A 178 3.43 -10.23 -10.76
C ARG A 178 4.16 -9.05 -11.39
N LEU A 179 5.44 -8.87 -11.08
CA LEU A 179 6.24 -7.76 -11.61
C LEU A 179 6.37 -7.84 -13.13
N ALA A 180 6.73 -9.01 -13.66
CA ALA A 180 6.85 -9.23 -15.11
C ALA A 180 5.54 -8.92 -15.85
N ILE A 181 4.42 -9.43 -15.35
CA ILE A 181 3.10 -9.18 -15.94
C ILE A 181 2.74 -7.68 -15.85
N ALA A 182 3.05 -7.01 -14.74
CA ALA A 182 2.77 -5.58 -14.58
C ALA A 182 3.55 -4.72 -15.57
N HIS A 183 4.83 -5.02 -15.83
CA HIS A 183 5.59 -4.33 -16.87
C HIS A 183 4.94 -4.53 -18.24
N MET A 184 4.50 -5.74 -18.55
CA MET A 184 3.85 -6.05 -19.82
C MET A 184 2.50 -5.35 -19.98
N VAL A 185 1.74 -5.15 -18.90
CA VAL A 185 0.53 -4.31 -18.94
C VAL A 185 0.90 -2.85 -19.18
N GLY A 186 1.88 -2.32 -18.45
CA GLY A 186 2.31 -0.92 -18.60
C GLY A 186 2.80 -0.59 -20.01
N LEU A 187 3.46 -1.56 -20.65
CA LEU A 187 3.97 -1.45 -22.02
C LEU A 187 2.96 -1.87 -23.11
N ASN A 188 1.70 -2.17 -22.74
CA ASN A 188 0.66 -2.65 -23.65
C ASN A 188 1.04 -3.92 -24.45
N ILE A 189 1.87 -4.80 -23.87
CA ILE A 189 2.17 -6.13 -24.41
C ILE A 189 1.00 -7.09 -24.14
N THR A 190 0.33 -6.92 -23.00
CA THR A 190 -0.89 -7.66 -22.66
C THR A 190 -1.94 -6.73 -22.03
N ALA A 191 -3.20 -6.92 -22.39
CA ALA A 191 -4.35 -6.28 -21.76
C ALA A 191 -5.20 -7.28 -20.96
N GLY A 192 -4.77 -8.56 -20.85
CA GLY A 192 -5.59 -9.64 -20.32
C GLY A 192 -6.62 -10.18 -21.31
N ILE A 193 -7.46 -11.08 -20.82
CA ILE A 193 -8.48 -11.82 -21.56
C ILE A 193 -9.85 -11.37 -21.03
N PRO A 194 -10.77 -10.91 -21.89
CA PRO A 194 -12.12 -10.55 -21.45
C PRO A 194 -12.84 -11.73 -20.80
N ASN A 195 -13.43 -11.50 -19.63
CA ASN A 195 -14.38 -12.42 -19.04
C ASN A 195 -15.69 -12.40 -19.82
N VAL A 196 -16.24 -13.58 -20.06
CA VAL A 196 -17.48 -13.75 -20.81
C VAL A 196 -18.49 -14.56 -20.01
N ASP A 197 -19.78 -14.30 -20.21
CA ASP A 197 -20.83 -15.15 -19.68
C ASP A 197 -20.95 -16.48 -20.45
N LYS A 198 -21.88 -17.34 -20.03
CA LYS A 198 -22.20 -18.62 -20.68
C LYS A 198 -22.65 -18.51 -22.15
N ASN A 199 -23.00 -17.31 -22.60
CA ASN A 199 -23.41 -17.01 -23.97
C ASN A 199 -22.33 -16.25 -24.75
N ASN A 200 -21.09 -16.17 -24.21
CA ASN A 200 -19.95 -15.48 -24.80
C ASN A 200 -20.05 -13.94 -24.84
N ASN A 201 -20.91 -13.33 -24.01
CA ASN A 201 -21.00 -11.88 -23.89
C ASN A 201 -19.93 -11.34 -22.93
N ASN A 202 -19.26 -10.25 -23.31
CA ASN A 202 -18.23 -9.60 -22.50
C ASN A 202 -18.82 -9.01 -21.19
N LEU A 203 -18.21 -9.34 -20.06
CA LEU A 203 -18.61 -8.91 -18.71
C LEU A 203 -17.95 -7.60 -18.26
N GLY A 204 -17.13 -6.96 -19.09
CA GLY A 204 -16.43 -5.71 -18.75
C GLY A 204 -15.29 -5.89 -17.74
N THR A 205 -14.90 -7.13 -17.43
CA THR A 205 -13.77 -7.47 -16.58
C THR A 205 -12.77 -8.32 -17.34
N LEU A 206 -11.52 -8.33 -16.88
CA LEU A 206 -10.41 -9.03 -17.52
C LEU A 206 -9.87 -10.11 -16.58
N ARG A 207 -9.32 -11.18 -17.13
CA ARG A 207 -8.53 -12.19 -16.43
C ARG A 207 -7.18 -12.38 -17.11
N PHE A 208 -6.19 -12.91 -16.42
CA PHE A 208 -4.88 -13.16 -16.99
C PHE A 208 -4.63 -14.64 -17.36
N GLU A 209 -5.26 -15.57 -16.66
CA GLU A 209 -5.04 -17.02 -16.69
C GLU A 209 -3.58 -17.44 -16.45
N PRO A 210 -2.97 -17.12 -15.28
CA PRO A 210 -1.53 -17.29 -15.08
C PRO A 210 -1.04 -18.73 -15.18
N LYS A 211 -1.86 -19.71 -14.76
CA LYS A 211 -1.51 -21.13 -14.77
C LYS A 211 -1.84 -21.85 -16.08
N SER A 212 -2.61 -21.22 -16.98
CA SER A 212 -2.91 -21.79 -18.29
C SER A 212 -1.66 -21.91 -19.16
N HIS A 213 -1.57 -23.00 -19.92
CA HIS A 213 -0.50 -23.19 -20.90
C HIS A 213 -0.69 -22.28 -22.12
N THR A 214 0.42 -21.76 -22.63
CA THR A 214 0.43 -20.80 -23.76
C THR A 214 0.37 -21.53 -25.10
N THR A 215 -0.46 -21.06 -26.03
CA THR A 215 -0.51 -21.55 -27.41
C THR A 215 0.52 -20.87 -28.32
N ARG A 216 0.81 -21.45 -29.49
CA ARG A 216 1.78 -20.91 -30.46
C ARG A 216 1.44 -19.50 -30.94
N GLU A 217 0.17 -19.23 -31.24
CA GLU A 217 -0.29 -17.88 -31.63
C GLU A 217 -0.16 -16.86 -30.48
N GLN A 218 -0.37 -17.29 -29.23
CA GLN A 218 -0.24 -16.41 -28.06
C GLN A 218 1.23 -16.09 -27.80
N ALA A 219 2.12 -17.07 -27.88
CA ALA A 219 3.56 -16.86 -27.81
C ALA A 219 4.03 -15.88 -28.89
N ALA A 220 3.55 -16.05 -30.13
CA ALA A 220 3.86 -15.15 -31.24
C ALA A 220 3.37 -13.72 -30.97
N ALA A 221 2.16 -13.56 -30.45
CA ALA A 221 1.60 -12.25 -30.12
C ALA A 221 2.41 -11.50 -29.05
N PHE A 222 2.86 -12.19 -28.01
CA PHE A 222 3.65 -11.59 -26.95
C PHE A 222 5.03 -11.14 -27.47
N ILE A 223 5.70 -11.97 -28.28
CA ILE A 223 6.98 -11.61 -28.89
C ILE A 223 6.81 -10.45 -29.87
N TYR A 224 5.78 -10.47 -30.73
CA TYR A 224 5.49 -9.39 -31.66
C TYR A 224 5.34 -8.04 -30.95
N ARG A 225 4.56 -8.01 -29.87
CA ARG A 225 4.32 -6.78 -29.10
C ARG A 225 5.55 -6.32 -28.34
N MET A 226 6.32 -7.25 -27.76
CA MET A 226 7.63 -6.93 -27.16
C MET A 226 8.57 -6.27 -28.17
N LEU A 227 8.70 -6.83 -29.37
CA LEU A 227 9.52 -6.25 -30.44
C LEU A 227 9.00 -4.87 -30.88
N LYS A 228 7.68 -4.67 -30.94
CA LYS A 228 7.07 -3.36 -31.25
C LYS A 228 7.38 -2.30 -30.20
N VAL A 229 7.42 -2.67 -28.92
CA VAL A 229 7.81 -1.75 -27.85
C VAL A 229 9.30 -1.39 -27.98
N ALA A 230 10.16 -2.38 -28.24
CA ALA A 230 11.59 -2.13 -28.42
C ALA A 230 11.90 -1.27 -29.66
N GLU A 231 11.16 -1.47 -30.77
CA GLU A 231 11.26 -0.62 -31.97
C GLU A 231 10.92 0.85 -31.67
N LYS A 232 9.95 1.13 -30.79
CA LYS A 232 9.58 2.50 -30.39
C LYS A 232 10.64 3.21 -29.56
N GLU A 233 11.44 2.49 -28.77
CA GLU A 233 12.56 3.09 -28.02
C GLU A 233 13.78 3.41 -28.89
N GLU A 234 13.89 2.83 -30.09
CA GLU A 234 14.97 3.13 -31.04
C GLU A 234 14.66 4.30 -32.00
N GLU A 235 13.41 4.74 -32.10
CA GLU A 235 13.08 6.01 -32.77
C GLU A 235 13.41 7.19 -31.84
N PRO A 236 14.06 8.26 -32.32
CA PRO A 236 14.28 9.43 -31.50
C PRO A 236 12.93 10.13 -31.29
N GLU A 237 12.25 9.84 -30.17
CA GLU A 237 11.07 10.57 -29.73
C GLU A 237 11.45 12.05 -29.50
N PRO A 238 10.77 13.02 -30.15
CA PRO A 238 10.90 14.43 -29.83
C PRO A 238 9.87 14.83 -28.75
N ASP A 239 9.70 14.05 -27.68
CA ASP A 239 8.86 14.43 -26.54
C ASP A 239 9.49 14.02 -25.19
N GLY A 240 9.87 14.98 -24.35
CA GLY A 240 10.47 14.73 -23.02
C GLY A 240 9.52 14.00 -22.04
N PRO A 241 10.04 13.38 -20.95
CA PRO A 241 9.29 12.46 -20.09
C PRO A 241 8.14 13.09 -19.31
N PHE A 242 8.09 14.43 -19.23
CA PHE A 242 7.07 15.16 -18.49
C PHE A 242 6.10 15.89 -19.42
N ARG A 243 4.81 15.84 -19.10
CA ARG A 243 3.76 16.61 -19.79
C ARG A 243 2.95 17.41 -18.79
N VAL A 244 2.56 18.62 -19.18
CA VAL A 244 1.54 19.39 -18.44
C VAL A 244 0.19 19.07 -19.07
N GLY A 245 -0.76 18.68 -18.24
CA GLY A 245 -2.12 18.31 -18.66
C GLY A 245 -3.17 18.87 -17.70
N THR A 246 -4.43 18.60 -18.00
CA THR A 246 -5.56 18.93 -17.13
C THR A 246 -6.38 17.69 -16.85
N VAL A 247 -6.99 17.63 -15.67
CA VAL A 247 -7.94 16.58 -15.30
C VAL A 247 -9.34 17.16 -15.10
N ASP A 248 -10.36 16.44 -15.56
CA ASP A 248 -11.76 16.80 -15.34
C ASP A 248 -12.35 16.13 -14.08
N ALA A 249 -13.61 16.44 -13.79
CA ALA A 249 -14.32 15.89 -12.62
C ALA A 249 -14.64 14.38 -12.72
N ASN A 250 -14.48 13.79 -13.90
CA ASN A 250 -14.62 12.36 -14.14
C ASN A 250 -13.26 11.63 -14.09
N GLY A 251 -12.16 12.36 -13.92
CA GLY A 251 -10.81 11.80 -13.89
C GLY A 251 -10.20 11.63 -15.29
N SER A 252 -10.82 12.16 -16.34
CA SER A 252 -10.27 12.09 -17.70
C SER A 252 -9.07 13.03 -17.80
N LEU A 253 -7.96 12.50 -18.31
CA LEU A 253 -6.73 13.25 -18.53
C LEU A 253 -6.70 13.81 -19.95
N ASN A 254 -6.58 15.13 -20.06
CA ASN A 254 -6.25 15.80 -21.31
C ASN A 254 -4.76 16.17 -21.27
N THR A 255 -3.94 15.42 -21.98
CA THR A 255 -2.50 15.66 -22.08
C THR A 255 -2.23 16.75 -23.12
N GLY A 256 -1.48 17.78 -22.74
CA GLY A 256 -1.03 18.79 -23.68
C GLY A 256 -0.13 18.20 -24.78
N ALA A 257 -0.14 18.82 -25.95
CA ALA A 257 0.77 18.46 -27.05
C ALA A 257 2.25 18.72 -26.71
N LYS A 258 2.52 19.61 -25.73
CA LYS A 258 3.87 19.99 -25.33
C LYS A 258 4.40 19.09 -24.20
N SER A 259 5.57 18.51 -24.44
CA SER A 259 6.36 17.76 -23.47
C SER A 259 7.58 18.55 -22.99
N PHE A 260 8.24 18.05 -21.95
CA PHE A 260 9.40 18.68 -21.32
C PHE A 260 10.43 17.63 -20.91
N ASP A 261 11.70 17.90 -21.20
CA ASP A 261 12.82 16.98 -20.91
C ASP A 261 13.09 16.79 -19.40
N THR A 262 12.65 17.75 -18.59
CA THR A 262 12.94 17.82 -17.15
C THR A 262 11.70 18.27 -16.39
N TYR A 263 11.55 17.78 -15.16
CA TYR A 263 10.45 18.16 -14.27
C TYR A 263 10.40 19.67 -14.03
N GLU A 264 11.55 20.33 -13.86
CA GLU A 264 11.64 21.76 -13.55
C GLU A 264 11.06 22.62 -14.66
N LYS A 265 11.32 22.25 -15.93
CA LYS A 265 10.71 22.91 -17.09
C LYS A 265 9.19 22.70 -17.14
N ALA A 266 8.71 21.50 -16.82
CA ALA A 266 7.27 21.23 -16.75
C ALA A 266 6.60 22.02 -15.61
N ALA A 267 7.24 22.07 -14.43
CA ALA A 267 6.77 22.81 -13.27
C ALA A 267 6.75 24.32 -13.54
N ALA A 268 7.75 24.87 -14.22
CA ALA A 268 7.77 26.27 -14.62
C ALA A 268 6.67 26.61 -15.66
N ALA A 269 6.20 25.63 -16.44
CA ALA A 269 5.12 25.80 -17.40
C ALA A 269 3.72 25.55 -16.81
N MET A 270 3.63 25.02 -15.59
CA MET A 270 2.39 24.76 -14.90
C MET A 270 1.85 26.07 -14.30
N ALA A 271 0.65 26.46 -14.73
CA ALA A 271 -0.16 27.51 -14.15
C ALA A 271 -0.74 27.09 -12.79
N ASN A 272 -1.15 28.08 -11.99
CA ASN A 272 -1.82 27.86 -10.71
C ASN A 272 -3.32 27.58 -10.91
N ASP A 273 -3.64 26.42 -11.47
CA ASP A 273 -5.00 25.93 -11.71
C ASP A 273 -5.20 24.58 -10.98
N PRO A 274 -6.24 24.41 -10.12
CA PRO A 274 -6.55 23.15 -9.44
C PRO A 274 -6.76 21.94 -10.35
N ALA A 275 -7.13 22.15 -11.63
CA ALA A 275 -7.30 21.09 -12.62
C ALA A 275 -6.00 20.71 -13.33
N GLN A 276 -4.97 21.55 -13.27
CA GLN A 276 -3.72 21.29 -13.97
C GLN A 276 -2.82 20.34 -13.19
N VAL A 277 -2.11 19.49 -13.93
CA VAL A 277 -1.23 18.44 -13.41
C VAL A 277 0.04 18.33 -14.23
N ILE A 278 1.12 17.83 -13.62
CA ILE A 278 2.29 17.29 -14.36
C ILE A 278 2.18 15.78 -14.36
N MET A 279 2.39 15.19 -15.52
CA MET A 279 2.40 13.76 -15.73
C MET A 279 3.79 13.28 -16.12
N SER A 280 4.16 12.10 -15.63
CA SER A 280 5.28 11.29 -16.13
C SER A 280 4.69 10.02 -16.72
N GLY A 281 4.75 9.88 -18.05
CA GLY A 281 3.92 8.90 -18.76
C GLY A 281 2.43 9.13 -18.46
N ASN A 282 1.73 8.11 -17.94
CA ASN A 282 0.31 8.19 -17.56
C ASN A 282 0.09 8.51 -16.07
N GLN A 283 1.15 8.70 -15.28
CA GLN A 283 1.04 8.94 -13.85
C GLN A 283 1.08 10.43 -13.53
N ILE A 284 0.15 10.91 -12.72
CA ILE A 284 0.20 12.26 -12.16
C ILE A 284 1.32 12.32 -11.10
N VAL A 285 2.29 13.21 -11.30
CA VAL A 285 3.41 13.45 -10.37
C VAL A 285 3.35 14.83 -9.71
N LYS A 286 2.53 15.76 -10.21
CA LYS A 286 2.25 17.06 -9.58
C LYS A 286 0.80 17.46 -9.76
N MET A 287 0.23 18.10 -8.74
CA MET A 287 -1.02 18.84 -8.78
C MET A 287 -0.89 20.15 -8.00
N ASN A 288 -1.79 21.12 -8.21
CA ASN A 288 -1.81 22.36 -7.42
C ASN A 288 -2.63 22.24 -6.13
N ALA A 289 -3.75 21.52 -6.21
CA ALA A 289 -4.66 21.32 -5.08
C ALA A 289 -5.32 19.95 -5.18
N GLY A 290 -5.52 19.30 -4.03
CA GLY A 290 -6.11 17.96 -3.98
C GLY A 290 -5.78 17.24 -2.69
N ILE A 291 -5.90 15.91 -2.71
CA ILE A 291 -5.50 15.03 -1.62
C ILE A 291 -4.62 13.91 -2.14
N VAL A 292 -3.82 13.34 -1.25
CA VAL A 292 -3.05 12.14 -1.54
C VAL A 292 -3.78 10.97 -0.90
N VAL A 293 -3.88 9.84 -1.57
CA VAL A 293 -4.46 8.63 -0.98
C VAL A 293 -3.49 7.48 -1.03
N ALA A 294 -3.31 6.84 0.12
CA ALA A 294 -2.46 5.66 0.27
C ALA A 294 -2.87 4.57 -0.73
N LYS A 295 -1.88 3.98 -1.38
CA LYS A 295 -2.05 2.93 -2.40
C LYS A 295 -1.22 1.71 -2.00
N PRO A 296 -1.80 0.50 -2.00
CA PRO A 296 -1.04 -0.71 -1.73
C PRO A 296 -0.16 -1.00 -2.94
N THR A 297 1.03 -1.54 -2.68
CA THR A 297 1.94 -1.96 -3.74
C THR A 297 1.96 -3.48 -3.84
N VAL A 298 2.63 -3.99 -4.86
CA VAL A 298 2.89 -5.44 -4.99
C VAL A 298 3.74 -5.96 -3.82
N GLU A 299 4.55 -5.09 -3.21
CA GLU A 299 5.48 -5.46 -2.13
C GLU A 299 4.88 -5.25 -0.74
N HIS A 300 3.97 -4.29 -0.58
CA HIS A 300 3.45 -3.86 0.71
C HIS A 300 1.95 -3.59 0.67
N ALA A 301 1.21 -4.24 1.57
CA ALA A 301 -0.22 -3.98 1.79
C ALA A 301 -0.52 -2.59 2.39
N ALA A 302 0.50 -1.93 2.96
CA ALA A 302 0.44 -0.60 3.55
C ALA A 302 1.37 0.39 2.82
N THR A 303 1.03 1.67 2.84
CA THR A 303 1.89 2.73 2.29
C THR A 303 2.93 3.13 3.32
N LEU A 304 4.19 3.23 2.90
CA LEU A 304 5.31 3.58 3.77
C LEU A 304 5.56 5.10 3.75
N ILE A 305 5.71 5.69 4.94
CA ILE A 305 6.01 7.11 5.12
C ILE A 305 7.48 7.26 5.52
N TYR A 306 8.19 8.13 4.82
CA TYR A 306 9.63 8.33 4.98
C TYR A 306 9.98 9.76 5.40
N ASP A 307 11.26 9.93 5.74
CA ASP A 307 11.94 11.22 5.68
C ASP A 307 12.12 11.72 4.24
N SER A 308 12.60 12.97 4.10
CA SER A 308 12.77 13.61 2.78
C SER A 308 13.79 12.91 1.89
N SER A 309 14.69 12.11 2.47
CA SER A 309 15.69 11.34 1.72
C SER A 309 15.14 10.03 1.16
N LEU A 310 13.93 9.62 1.55
CA LEU A 310 13.31 8.32 1.29
C LEU A 310 14.11 7.12 1.83
N LYS A 311 15.11 7.35 2.68
CA LYS A 311 15.96 6.30 3.24
C LYS A 311 15.51 5.89 4.63
N ASN A 312 15.01 6.84 5.42
CA ASN A 312 14.60 6.57 6.80
C ASN A 312 13.08 6.44 6.88
N PHE A 313 12.64 5.24 7.25
CA PHE A 313 11.23 4.94 7.45
C PHE A 313 10.71 5.51 8.78
N TYR A 314 9.60 6.24 8.73
CA TYR A 314 8.89 6.74 9.91
C TYR A 314 7.85 5.75 10.41
N PHE A 315 6.87 5.41 9.59
CA PHE A 315 5.77 4.48 9.91
C PHE A 315 4.98 4.18 8.64
N ASN A 316 4.09 3.19 8.71
CA ASN A 316 3.20 2.84 7.61
C ASN A 316 1.76 3.30 7.91
N VAL A 317 0.97 3.41 6.85
CA VAL A 317 -0.46 3.76 6.89
C VAL A 317 -1.28 2.75 6.09
N ASP A 318 -2.52 2.50 6.53
CA ASP A 318 -3.43 1.61 5.81
C ASP A 318 -3.68 2.11 4.39
N ALA A 319 -3.48 1.24 3.41
CA ALA A 319 -3.65 1.51 2.00
C ALA A 319 -4.85 0.78 1.37
N GLY A 320 -5.73 0.16 2.17
CA GLY A 320 -6.96 -0.44 1.70
C GLY A 320 -6.80 -1.82 1.04
N ALA A 321 -5.66 -2.49 1.23
CA ALA A 321 -5.36 -3.80 0.62
C ALA A 321 -6.39 -4.89 0.94
N TYR A 322 -7.09 -4.77 2.07
CA TYR A 322 -8.11 -5.73 2.53
C TYR A 322 -9.53 -5.15 2.53
N GLY A 323 -9.79 -4.17 1.65
CA GLY A 323 -11.11 -3.54 1.52
C GLY A 323 -11.43 -2.51 2.62
N THR A 324 -10.48 -2.20 3.49
CA THR A 324 -10.57 -1.08 4.42
C THR A 324 -10.54 0.25 3.66
N PRO A 325 -11.13 1.33 4.21
CA PRO A 325 -10.95 2.67 3.68
C PRO A 325 -9.45 3.03 3.68
N PRO A 326 -8.84 3.26 2.51
CA PRO A 326 -7.45 3.67 2.41
C PRO A 326 -7.24 5.07 3.00
N THR A 327 -6.06 5.31 3.56
CA THR A 327 -5.75 6.54 4.28
C THR A 327 -5.70 7.75 3.33
N GLU A 328 -6.52 8.77 3.60
CA GLU A 328 -6.36 10.11 3.03
C GLU A 328 -5.21 10.86 3.74
N LEU A 329 -4.35 11.50 2.95
CA LEU A 329 -3.19 12.26 3.39
C LEU A 329 -3.29 13.70 2.85
N GLU A 330 -2.85 14.66 3.66
CA GLU A 330 -2.83 16.07 3.24
C GLU A 330 -1.70 16.27 2.23
N TYR A 331 -2.05 16.71 1.02
CA TYR A 331 -1.07 17.10 0.01
C TYR A 331 -0.39 18.41 0.41
N VAL A 332 0.95 18.44 0.41
CA VAL A 332 1.74 19.67 0.56
C VAL A 332 2.32 20.07 -0.79
N THR A 333 3.13 19.20 -1.38
CA THR A 333 3.72 19.36 -2.72
C THR A 333 4.24 18.02 -3.23
N SER A 334 4.82 17.99 -4.42
CA SER A 334 5.52 16.83 -4.96
C SER A 334 6.54 17.25 -6.02
N ASP A 335 7.60 16.45 -6.18
CA ASP A 335 8.60 16.60 -7.24
C ASP A 335 8.57 15.37 -8.17
N ALA A 336 9.60 15.15 -9.00
CA ALA A 336 9.67 13.99 -9.89
C ALA A 336 9.75 12.65 -9.15
N GLU A 337 10.26 12.63 -7.92
CA GLU A 337 10.58 11.40 -7.18
C GLU A 337 9.55 11.08 -6.09
N LYS A 338 9.03 12.11 -5.42
CA LYS A 338 8.24 11.94 -4.19
C LYS A 338 7.14 12.97 -4.00
N ILE A 339 6.28 12.65 -3.05
CA ILE A 339 5.16 13.46 -2.59
C ILE A 339 5.43 13.86 -1.14
N GLU A 340 5.40 15.15 -0.86
CA GLU A 340 5.40 15.67 0.51
C GLU A 340 3.95 15.73 1.02
N ILE A 341 3.71 15.11 2.17
CA ILE A 341 2.41 15.02 2.81
C ILE A 341 2.44 15.50 4.25
N LYS A 342 1.26 15.80 4.79
CA LYS A 342 1.04 15.80 6.24
C LYS A 342 0.05 14.70 6.62
N ILE A 343 0.33 14.09 7.76
CA ILE A 343 -0.51 13.07 8.37
C ILE A 343 -0.54 13.29 9.88
N ALA A 344 -1.74 13.46 10.45
CA ALA A 344 -1.89 13.83 11.85
C ALA A 344 -1.10 15.09 12.25
N GLY A 345 -0.91 16.02 11.31
CA GLY A 345 -0.11 17.24 11.48
C GLY A 345 1.41 17.04 11.33
N LYS A 346 1.88 15.81 11.14
CA LYS A 346 3.30 15.48 10.94
C LYS A 346 3.65 15.43 9.44
N THR A 347 4.72 16.11 9.05
CA THR A 347 5.27 16.03 7.68
C THR A 347 5.93 14.68 7.45
N GLY A 348 5.70 14.12 6.27
CA GLY A 348 6.34 12.90 5.78
C GLY A 348 6.38 12.85 4.26
N PHE A 349 7.08 11.86 3.70
CA PHE A 349 7.26 11.72 2.26
C PHE A 349 6.84 10.33 1.79
N VAL A 350 6.23 10.27 0.61
CA VAL A 350 5.74 9.04 -0.01
C VAL A 350 6.24 8.98 -1.45
N LYS A 351 6.59 7.78 -1.93
CA LYS A 351 6.94 7.56 -3.33
C LYS A 351 5.69 7.68 -4.20
N HIS A 352 5.83 8.18 -5.43
CA HIS A 352 4.71 8.22 -6.39
C HIS A 352 4.08 6.84 -6.63
N SER A 353 4.86 5.76 -6.57
CA SER A 353 4.35 4.39 -6.72
C SER A 353 3.40 3.94 -5.62
N ASP A 354 3.44 4.58 -4.45
CA ASP A 354 2.80 4.09 -3.21
C ASP A 354 1.59 4.96 -2.82
N ALA A 355 1.19 5.91 -3.68
CA ALA A 355 0.04 6.76 -3.46
C ALA A 355 -0.62 7.23 -4.78
N TYR A 356 -1.89 7.60 -4.69
CA TYR A 356 -2.60 8.33 -5.72
C TYR A 356 -2.62 9.82 -5.40
N LEU A 357 -2.26 10.66 -6.36
CA LEU A 357 -2.60 12.09 -6.33
C LEU A 357 -4.01 12.26 -6.89
N LEU A 358 -4.92 12.79 -6.08
CA LEU A 358 -6.29 13.12 -6.48
C LEU A 358 -6.45 14.65 -6.53
N PRO A 359 -6.29 15.27 -7.70
CA PRO A 359 -6.57 16.68 -7.91
C PRO A 359 -7.98 17.08 -7.47
N GLN A 360 -8.13 18.32 -7.01
CA GLN A 360 -9.36 18.85 -6.44
C GLN A 360 -10.62 18.58 -7.28
N PRO A 361 -10.63 18.74 -8.62
CA PRO A 361 -11.83 18.47 -9.43
C PRO A 361 -12.34 17.02 -9.32
N MET A 362 -11.47 16.05 -9.03
CA MET A 362 -11.82 14.64 -8.92
C MET A 362 -12.43 14.28 -7.55
N ILE A 363 -12.31 15.14 -6.55
CA ILE A 363 -12.76 14.86 -5.19
C ILE A 363 -14.26 15.08 -5.08
N LYS A 364 -15.02 14.00 -5.23
CA LYS A 364 -16.49 14.01 -5.06
C LYS A 364 -16.91 13.93 -3.60
N ARG A 365 -16.23 13.09 -2.83
CA ARG A 365 -16.49 12.79 -1.42
C ARG A 365 -15.17 12.52 -0.73
N ARG A 366 -15.14 12.69 0.58
CA ARG A 366 -13.97 12.43 1.42
C ARG A 366 -14.38 12.16 2.87
N ALA A 367 -13.43 11.69 3.66
CA ALA A 367 -13.66 11.45 5.08
C ALA A 367 -14.06 12.74 5.82
N TYR A 368 -15.01 12.63 6.76
CA TYR A 368 -15.52 13.77 7.54
C TYR A 368 -16.04 13.34 8.91
N TYR A 369 -16.15 14.28 9.83
CA TYR A 369 -16.71 14.13 11.16
C TYR A 369 -18.09 14.78 11.25
N SER A 370 -18.96 14.21 12.08
CA SER A 370 -20.28 14.76 12.37
C SER A 370 -20.63 14.64 13.85
N LYS A 371 -21.52 15.55 14.30
CA LYS A 371 -22.23 15.44 15.57
C LYS A 371 -23.55 14.70 15.37
N GLU A 372 -23.64 13.51 15.93
CA GLU A 372 -24.87 12.71 15.95
C GLU A 372 -25.88 13.21 16.99
N ASN A 373 -27.15 12.85 16.82
CA ASN A 373 -28.26 13.28 17.70
C ASN A 373 -28.07 12.90 19.17
N ASN A 374 -27.30 11.85 19.44
CA ASN A 374 -26.97 11.38 20.79
C ASN A 374 -25.76 12.11 21.41
N GLY A 375 -25.28 13.18 20.76
CA GLY A 375 -24.16 14.02 21.17
C GLY A 375 -22.78 13.45 20.87
N GLN A 376 -22.68 12.33 20.14
CA GLN A 376 -21.40 11.71 19.82
C GLN A 376 -20.73 12.36 18.61
N LEU A 377 -19.41 12.44 18.65
CA LEU A 377 -18.57 12.67 17.48
C LEU A 377 -18.41 11.35 16.74
N VAL A 378 -18.82 11.32 15.47
CA VAL A 378 -18.62 10.17 14.59
C VAL A 378 -17.68 10.57 13.47
N HIS A 379 -16.71 9.70 13.15
CA HIS A 379 -15.87 9.84 11.98
C HIS A 379 -16.39 8.92 10.88
N HIS A 380 -16.62 9.49 9.71
CA HIS A 380 -17.05 8.82 8.49
C HIS A 380 -15.83 8.68 7.59
N LEU A 381 -15.25 7.48 7.54
CA LEU A 381 -14.11 7.16 6.68
C LEU A 381 -14.62 6.80 5.28
N TYR A 382 -14.14 7.53 4.27
CA TYR A 382 -14.53 7.29 2.88
C TYR A 382 -13.65 6.22 2.23
N ASN A 383 -14.27 5.21 1.64
CA ASN A 383 -13.58 4.22 0.83
C ASN A 383 -13.80 4.53 -0.66
N PHE A 384 -12.77 5.08 -1.30
CA PHE A 384 -12.83 5.45 -2.72
C PHE A 384 -13.02 4.24 -3.66
N ASN A 385 -12.59 3.04 -3.25
CA ASN A 385 -12.71 1.84 -4.08
C ASN A 385 -14.15 1.33 -4.17
N THR A 386 -14.98 1.61 -3.15
CA THR A 386 -16.33 1.06 -3.04
C THR A 386 -17.42 2.13 -3.02
N ASP A 387 -17.03 3.41 -3.03
CA ASP A 387 -17.90 4.58 -2.84
C ASP A 387 -18.79 4.49 -1.59
N LYS A 388 -18.23 3.94 -0.50
CA LYS A 388 -18.94 3.71 0.76
C LYS A 388 -18.22 4.36 1.93
N PHE A 389 -18.99 4.61 2.98
CA PHE A 389 -18.47 5.07 4.26
C PHE A 389 -18.43 3.93 5.27
N VAL A 390 -17.37 3.92 6.07
CA VAL A 390 -17.29 3.15 7.31
C VAL A 390 -17.25 4.15 8.46
N THR A 391 -18.00 3.88 9.52
CA THR A 391 -18.15 4.83 10.62
C THR A 391 -17.69 4.25 11.95
N TYR A 392 -17.22 5.13 12.84
CA TYR A 392 -16.97 4.78 14.24
C TYR A 392 -17.16 5.99 15.15
N SER A 393 -17.55 5.73 16.40
CA SER A 393 -17.67 6.75 17.43
C SER A 393 -16.29 7.09 17.97
N VAL A 394 -15.99 8.38 18.04
CA VAL A 394 -14.69 8.91 18.50
C VAL A 394 -14.77 9.29 19.99
N GLY A 395 -15.91 9.81 20.43
CA GLY A 395 -16.08 10.45 21.74
C GLY A 395 -17.28 11.39 21.78
N PRO A 396 -17.39 12.30 22.76
CA PRO A 396 -18.34 13.41 22.71
C PRO A 396 -18.00 14.38 21.56
N ALA A 397 -19.03 14.91 20.90
CA ALA A 397 -18.89 15.98 19.93
C ALA A 397 -18.45 17.27 20.62
N PRO A 398 -17.39 17.95 20.15
CA PRO A 398 -16.99 19.25 20.66
C PRO A 398 -18.16 20.26 20.65
N SER A 399 -18.21 21.14 21.65
CA SER A 399 -19.33 22.08 21.85
C SER A 399 -19.56 23.04 20.67
N PHE A 400 -18.53 23.34 19.87
CA PHE A 400 -18.64 24.15 18.66
C PHE A 400 -19.29 23.43 17.48
N MET A 401 -19.51 22.11 17.55
CA MET A 401 -20.10 21.34 16.47
C MET A 401 -21.63 21.34 16.51
N ASN A 402 -22.21 21.57 15.35
CA ASN A 402 -23.65 21.50 15.07
C ASN A 402 -24.03 20.21 14.33
N SER A 403 -25.19 19.64 14.66
CA SER A 403 -25.74 18.49 13.96
C SER A 403 -26.09 18.83 12.50
N GLY A 404 -25.93 17.87 11.60
CA GLY A 404 -26.16 18.06 10.15
C GLY A 404 -25.04 18.82 9.41
N VAL A 405 -23.95 19.20 10.10
CA VAL A 405 -22.78 19.85 9.48
C VAL A 405 -21.62 18.85 9.38
N GLU A 406 -20.97 18.82 8.21
CA GLU A 406 -19.74 18.06 7.98
C GLU A 406 -18.51 18.87 8.43
N TYR A 407 -17.66 18.25 9.24
CA TYR A 407 -16.38 18.81 9.68
C TYR A 407 -15.23 17.97 9.10
N TYR A 408 -14.15 18.60 8.68
CA TYR A 408 -12.96 17.93 8.16
C TYR A 408 -11.79 18.18 9.09
N SER A 409 -10.97 17.15 9.31
CA SER A 409 -9.76 17.24 10.13
C SER A 409 -8.71 16.27 9.64
N TRP A 410 -7.44 16.70 9.60
CA TRP A 410 -6.30 15.86 9.25
C TRP A 410 -5.65 15.18 10.45
N ASP A 411 -5.96 15.65 11.66
CA ASP A 411 -5.36 15.16 12.91
C ASP A 411 -6.38 14.69 13.96
N GLY A 412 -7.66 14.88 13.68
CA GLY A 412 -8.78 14.56 14.57
C GLY A 412 -8.93 15.55 15.73
N VAL A 413 -8.25 16.70 15.66
CA VAL A 413 -8.22 17.73 16.72
C VAL A 413 -8.64 19.09 16.19
N HIS A 414 -8.07 19.53 15.07
CA HIS A 414 -8.38 20.81 14.44
C HIS A 414 -9.41 20.58 13.33
N PHE A 415 -10.58 21.19 13.50
CA PHE A 415 -11.74 20.97 12.64
C PHE A 415 -12.07 22.23 11.86
N ARG A 416 -12.45 22.02 10.61
CA ARG A 416 -12.93 23.04 9.68
C ARG A 416 -14.19 22.57 8.97
N THR A 417 -15.01 23.51 8.53
CA THR A 417 -16.12 23.26 7.60
C THR A 417 -15.73 23.75 6.21
N LYS A 418 -16.67 23.68 5.24
CA LYS A 418 -16.49 24.32 3.93
C LYS A 418 -16.36 25.85 4.02
N GLN A 419 -16.78 26.44 5.14
CA GLN A 419 -16.73 27.89 5.39
C GLN A 419 -15.42 28.35 6.05
N GLY A 420 -14.58 27.44 6.53
CA GLY A 420 -13.31 27.76 7.18
C GLY A 420 -13.11 27.01 8.50
N GLU A 421 -12.16 27.49 9.31
CA GLU A 421 -11.85 26.91 10.63
C GLU A 421 -13.06 26.97 11.56
N ALA A 422 -13.34 25.87 12.25
CA ALA A 422 -14.47 25.73 13.17
C ALA A 422 -14.01 25.72 14.64
N GLY A 423 -12.92 25.01 14.94
CA GLY A 423 -12.40 24.93 16.30
C GLY A 423 -11.46 23.75 16.53
N ALA A 424 -10.89 23.68 17.73
CA ALA A 424 -10.02 22.59 18.14
C ALA A 424 -10.43 21.99 19.48
N ALA A 425 -10.47 20.66 19.54
CA ALA A 425 -10.75 19.92 20.77
C ALA A 425 -10.14 18.52 20.72
N TYR A 426 -9.70 18.06 21.88
CA TYR A 426 -9.09 16.74 22.05
C TYR A 426 -10.06 15.77 22.73
N GLN A 427 -9.99 14.51 22.34
CA GLN A 427 -10.82 13.46 22.93
C GLN A 427 -10.15 12.89 24.19
N TYR A 428 -10.87 12.91 25.31
CA TYR A 428 -10.31 12.58 26.64
C TYR A 428 -9.58 11.24 26.65
N PHE A 429 -10.26 10.16 26.28
CA PHE A 429 -9.68 8.81 26.33
C PHE A 429 -8.58 8.58 25.30
N ASN A 430 -8.55 9.35 24.20
CA ASN A 430 -7.45 9.27 23.23
C ASN A 430 -6.16 9.91 23.78
N MET A 431 -6.31 10.90 24.66
CA MET A 431 -5.21 11.63 25.28
C MET A 431 -4.85 11.12 26.68
N LEU A 432 -5.70 10.31 27.31
CA LEU A 432 -5.46 9.79 28.64
C LEU A 432 -4.23 8.86 28.63
N SER A 433 -3.28 9.13 29.53
CA SER A 433 -2.11 8.25 29.70
C SER A 433 -2.56 6.86 30.15
N ALA A 434 -1.94 5.82 29.59
CA ALA A 434 -2.09 4.44 30.05
C ALA A 434 -1.67 4.24 31.52
N ARG A 435 -1.04 5.22 32.16
CA ARG A 435 -0.72 5.21 33.59
C ARG A 435 -1.89 5.61 34.49
N ALA A 436 -2.92 6.26 33.95
CA ALA A 436 -4.11 6.62 34.71
C ALA A 436 -4.84 5.36 35.17
N LYS A 437 -5.23 5.25 36.44
CA LYS A 437 -6.07 4.12 36.89
C LYS A 437 -7.53 4.38 36.51
N THR A 438 -8.24 3.33 36.12
CA THR A 438 -9.70 3.40 35.94
C THR A 438 -10.46 3.21 37.26
N ASN A 439 -11.54 3.96 37.45
CA ASN A 439 -12.50 3.83 38.56
C ASN A 439 -13.44 2.62 38.40
N TYR A 440 -13.40 1.94 37.25
CA TYR A 440 -14.21 0.73 37.02
C TYR A 440 -13.65 -0.48 37.76
N THR A 441 -14.56 -1.24 38.37
CA THR A 441 -14.28 -2.54 38.99
C THR A 441 -14.28 -3.66 37.95
N ALA A 442 -13.72 -4.82 38.30
CA ALA A 442 -13.79 -6.01 37.43
C ALA A 442 -15.24 -6.37 37.04
N ALA A 443 -16.16 -6.30 38.02
CA ALA A 443 -17.57 -6.58 37.78
C ALA A 443 -18.27 -5.55 36.88
N ASP A 444 -17.85 -4.28 36.90
CA ASP A 444 -18.36 -3.30 35.94
C ASP A 444 -17.89 -3.63 34.51
N LEU A 445 -16.61 -3.99 34.34
CA LEU A 445 -16.04 -4.35 33.05
C LEU A 445 -16.73 -5.59 32.46
N ASP A 446 -16.88 -6.64 33.26
CA ASP A 446 -17.57 -7.86 32.83
C ASP A 446 -19.05 -7.62 32.51
N ARG A 447 -19.74 -6.77 33.30
CA ARG A 447 -21.13 -6.40 33.02
C ARG A 447 -21.28 -5.71 31.67
N TYR A 448 -20.39 -4.78 31.34
CA TYR A 448 -20.40 -4.12 30.03
C TYR A 448 -20.17 -5.12 28.89
N ILE A 449 -19.16 -5.99 29.04
CA ILE A 449 -18.85 -7.03 28.05
C ILE A 449 -20.07 -7.92 27.83
N ASP A 450 -20.68 -8.43 28.90
CA ASP A 450 -21.85 -9.31 28.81
C ASP A 450 -23.05 -8.64 28.14
N GLN A 451 -23.36 -7.38 28.50
CA GLN A 451 -24.45 -6.61 27.89
C GLN A 451 -24.22 -6.40 26.38
N GLU A 452 -23.01 -6.04 25.98
CA GLU A 452 -22.70 -5.73 24.59
C GLU A 452 -22.59 -6.99 23.72
N LEU A 453 -22.08 -8.10 24.25
CA LEU A 453 -22.10 -9.41 23.56
C LEU A 453 -23.54 -9.86 23.31
N ALA A 454 -24.40 -9.80 24.32
CA ALA A 454 -25.81 -10.18 24.19
C ALA A 454 -26.54 -9.31 23.16
N ARG A 455 -26.29 -7.99 23.17
CA ARG A 455 -26.86 -7.07 22.19
C ARG A 455 -26.38 -7.36 20.76
N ARG A 456 -25.09 -7.63 20.57
CA ARG A 456 -24.49 -7.89 19.25
C ARG A 456 -24.92 -9.22 18.64
N GLU A 457 -25.12 -10.23 19.46
CA GLU A 457 -25.59 -11.55 19.03
C GLU A 457 -27.02 -11.49 18.44
N GLN A 458 -27.84 -10.55 18.91
CA GLN A 458 -29.20 -10.32 18.41
C GLN A 458 -29.27 -9.51 17.10
N LEU A 459 -28.15 -8.95 16.62
CA LEU A 459 -28.16 -8.15 15.40
C LEU A 459 -28.39 -9.03 14.15
N PRO A 460 -29.27 -8.63 13.22
CA PRO A 460 -29.49 -9.37 11.97
C PRO A 460 -28.19 -9.49 11.15
N GLY A 461 -27.87 -10.70 10.68
CA GLY A 461 -26.67 -10.96 9.87
C GLY A 461 -25.34 -10.74 10.61
N SER A 462 -25.38 -10.73 11.96
CA SER A 462 -24.23 -10.42 12.80
C SER A 462 -23.11 -11.45 12.70
N THR A 463 -21.87 -10.97 12.62
CA THR A 463 -20.66 -11.77 12.80
C THR A 463 -20.46 -12.25 14.25
N TYR A 464 -21.31 -11.79 15.19
CA TYR A 464 -21.27 -12.12 16.62
C TYR A 464 -22.21 -13.26 17.00
N LYS A 465 -22.45 -14.21 16.10
CA LYS A 465 -23.21 -15.42 16.42
C LYS A 465 -22.56 -16.17 17.60
N ASP A 466 -23.37 -16.57 18.59
CA ASP A 466 -22.91 -17.26 19.81
C ASP A 466 -21.86 -16.49 20.63
N ALA A 467 -21.75 -15.16 20.44
CA ALA A 467 -20.71 -14.36 21.09
C ALA A 467 -20.78 -14.39 22.62
N THR A 468 -21.99 -14.53 23.20
CA THR A 468 -22.17 -14.71 24.66
C THR A 468 -21.55 -16.00 25.21
N LYS A 469 -21.24 -16.97 24.35
CA LYS A 469 -20.61 -18.24 24.70
C LYS A 469 -19.14 -18.30 24.29
N LEU A 470 -18.81 -17.73 23.13
CA LEU A 470 -17.52 -17.93 22.48
C LEU A 470 -16.50 -16.82 22.76
N SER A 471 -16.94 -15.62 23.12
CA SER A 471 -16.05 -14.46 23.27
C SER A 471 -14.95 -14.74 24.29
N LYS A 472 -13.71 -14.47 23.88
CA LYS A 472 -12.52 -14.55 24.74
C LYS A 472 -12.39 -13.38 25.73
N LEU A 473 -13.26 -12.38 25.66
CA LEU A 473 -13.32 -11.29 26.64
C LEU A 473 -14.25 -11.61 27.82
N LYS A 474 -15.11 -12.62 27.71
CA LYS A 474 -16.05 -12.96 28.78
C LYS A 474 -15.31 -13.34 30.06
N GLY A 475 -15.64 -12.68 31.17
CA GLY A 475 -15.03 -12.91 32.48
C GLY A 475 -13.60 -12.36 32.63
N MET A 476 -13.13 -11.54 31.68
CA MET A 476 -11.77 -11.00 31.70
C MET A 476 -11.58 -9.78 32.61
N GLY A 477 -12.65 -9.20 33.17
CA GLY A 477 -12.60 -8.00 34.00
C GLY A 477 -11.62 -8.11 35.17
N SER A 478 -11.60 -9.25 35.87
CA SER A 478 -10.67 -9.49 36.98
C SER A 478 -9.20 -9.51 36.53
N TYR A 479 -8.92 -10.08 35.36
CA TYR A 479 -7.57 -10.15 34.80
C TYR A 479 -7.07 -8.80 34.29
N PHE A 480 -7.95 -7.97 33.70
CA PHE A 480 -7.60 -6.59 33.37
C PHE A 480 -7.25 -5.77 34.61
N LYS A 481 -8.02 -5.88 35.70
CA LYS A 481 -7.71 -5.17 36.95
C LYS A 481 -6.44 -5.70 37.63
N ALA A 482 -6.21 -7.01 37.59
CA ALA A 482 -4.97 -7.60 38.10
C ALA A 482 -3.75 -7.10 37.29
N ALA A 483 -3.87 -7.01 35.97
CA ALA A 483 -2.83 -6.46 35.10
C ALA A 483 -2.61 -4.95 35.34
N GLU A 484 -3.67 -4.17 35.58
CA GLU A 484 -3.54 -2.76 35.95
C GLU A 484 -2.78 -2.57 37.25
N GLN A 485 -3.11 -3.34 38.28
CA GLN A 485 -2.41 -3.29 39.55
C GLN A 485 -0.94 -3.71 39.41
N LYS A 486 -0.68 -4.81 38.69
CA LYS A 486 0.66 -5.40 38.57
C LYS A 486 1.59 -4.59 37.66
N TYR A 487 1.09 -4.15 36.51
CA TYR A 487 1.90 -3.54 35.45
C TYR A 487 1.68 -2.03 35.33
N LYS A 488 0.79 -1.44 36.14
CA LYS A 488 0.48 0.00 36.11
C LYS A 488 0.02 0.46 34.72
N ILE A 489 -0.87 -0.31 34.10
CA ILE A 489 -1.50 -0.03 32.81
C ILE A 489 -3.01 0.00 32.98
N ASN A 490 -3.65 1.08 32.57
CA ASN A 490 -5.09 1.32 32.69
C ASN A 490 -5.92 0.13 32.16
N ALA A 491 -6.77 -0.44 33.02
CA ALA A 491 -7.60 -1.60 32.66
C ALA A 491 -8.65 -1.28 31.59
N LEU A 492 -9.25 -0.09 31.64
CA LEU A 492 -10.22 0.37 30.64
C LEU A 492 -9.57 0.57 29.26
N LEU A 493 -8.33 1.07 29.21
CA LEU A 493 -7.55 1.21 27.99
C LEU A 493 -7.22 -0.14 27.39
N MET A 494 -6.75 -1.10 28.20
CA MET A 494 -6.50 -2.46 27.73
C MET A 494 -7.79 -3.09 27.18
N LEU A 495 -8.93 -2.89 27.85
CA LEU A 495 -10.21 -3.38 27.36
C LEU A 495 -10.61 -2.70 26.04
N GLY A 496 -10.53 -1.38 25.95
CA GLY A 496 -10.85 -0.62 24.73
C GLY A 496 -10.01 -1.04 23.52
N ILE A 497 -8.71 -1.25 23.72
CA ILE A 497 -7.83 -1.80 22.68
C ILE A 497 -8.24 -3.22 22.34
N SER A 498 -8.42 -4.10 23.33
CA SER A 498 -8.77 -5.50 23.05
C SER A 498 -10.07 -5.63 22.27
N ILE A 499 -11.07 -4.78 22.56
CA ILE A 499 -12.33 -4.73 21.82
C ILE A 499 -12.07 -4.38 20.35
N ASN A 500 -11.25 -3.34 20.10
CA ASN A 500 -10.88 -2.90 18.76
C ASN A 500 -10.16 -4.01 17.97
N GLU A 501 -9.18 -4.65 18.59
CA GLU A 501 -8.30 -5.64 17.94
C GLU A 501 -8.96 -7.01 17.74
N SER A 502 -9.88 -7.39 18.63
CA SER A 502 -10.43 -8.74 18.67
C SER A 502 -11.90 -8.83 18.35
N GLN A 503 -12.56 -7.73 17.95
CA GLN A 503 -14.00 -7.68 17.72
C GLN A 503 -14.76 -8.22 18.94
N PHE A 504 -14.56 -7.59 20.11
CA PHE A 504 -15.04 -8.11 21.40
C PHE A 504 -14.64 -9.58 21.68
N GLY A 505 -13.42 -10.01 21.35
CA GLY A 505 -12.92 -11.35 21.60
C GLY A 505 -13.42 -12.43 20.64
N MET A 506 -14.00 -12.05 19.50
CA MET A 506 -14.60 -12.94 18.48
C MET A 506 -13.76 -13.09 17.21
N SER A 507 -12.66 -12.35 17.05
CA SER A 507 -11.79 -12.47 15.88
C SER A 507 -11.16 -13.87 15.79
N GLY A 508 -10.79 -14.31 14.58
CA GLY A 508 -10.13 -15.61 14.38
C GLY A 508 -8.88 -15.79 15.24
N ASN A 509 -8.03 -14.76 15.32
CA ASN A 509 -6.84 -14.77 16.18
C ASN A 509 -7.21 -14.84 17.68
N ALA A 510 -8.27 -14.17 18.13
CA ALA A 510 -8.71 -14.31 19.52
C ALA A 510 -9.22 -15.73 19.80
N LEU A 511 -10.14 -16.25 18.99
CA LEU A 511 -10.76 -17.56 19.21
C LEU A 511 -9.75 -18.70 19.16
N GLN A 512 -8.84 -18.69 18.17
CA GLN A 512 -7.91 -19.78 17.91
C GLN A 512 -6.60 -19.66 18.70
N LYS A 513 -6.15 -18.43 18.97
CA LYS A 513 -4.82 -18.18 19.54
C LYS A 513 -4.85 -17.44 20.88
N ASN A 514 -6.04 -17.13 21.40
CA ASN A 514 -6.24 -16.29 22.58
C ASN A 514 -5.55 -14.92 22.48
N ASN A 515 -5.28 -14.43 21.27
CA ASN A 515 -4.62 -13.15 21.04
C ASN A 515 -5.66 -12.02 21.00
N LEU A 516 -5.86 -11.37 22.13
CA LEU A 516 -6.88 -10.33 22.30
C LEU A 516 -6.48 -8.96 21.73
N PHE A 517 -5.20 -8.75 21.45
CA PHE A 517 -4.64 -7.44 21.10
C PHE A 517 -4.02 -7.39 19.71
N GLY A 518 -4.19 -8.44 18.89
CA GLY A 518 -3.60 -8.47 17.55
C GLY A 518 -2.07 -8.47 17.55
N LEU A 519 -1.42 -8.99 18.60
CA LEU A 519 0.04 -8.91 18.75
C LEU A 519 0.74 -9.68 17.63
N ASN A 520 1.64 -8.99 16.93
CA ASN A 520 2.37 -9.45 15.75
C ASN A 520 1.49 -9.94 14.59
N VAL A 521 0.22 -9.51 14.53
CA VAL A 521 -0.61 -9.63 13.34
C VAL A 521 -0.18 -8.52 12.39
N THR A 522 0.37 -8.87 11.23
CA THR A 522 0.83 -7.88 10.24
C THR A 522 -0.06 -7.89 9.02
N ASP A 523 -0.20 -6.75 8.35
CA ASP A 523 -1.03 -6.63 7.14
C ASP A 523 -0.64 -7.68 6.10
N ASN A 524 0.66 -7.94 5.89
CA ASN A 524 1.12 -8.91 4.90
C ASN A 524 0.89 -10.39 5.29
N ASN A 525 0.75 -10.71 6.58
CA ASN A 525 0.60 -12.07 7.09
C ASN A 525 -0.35 -12.09 8.32
N PRO A 526 -1.66 -11.87 8.13
CA PRO A 526 -2.62 -11.73 9.24
C PRO A 526 -2.81 -13.02 10.07
N GLU A 527 -2.43 -14.17 9.51
CA GLU A 527 -2.44 -15.48 10.15
C GLU A 527 -1.21 -15.77 11.03
N ASN A 528 -0.20 -14.88 11.09
CA ASN A 528 1.04 -15.10 11.85
C ASN A 528 1.04 -14.45 13.25
N GLY A 529 -0.10 -13.92 13.71
CA GLY A 529 -0.20 -13.35 15.06
C GLY A 529 0.21 -14.32 16.17
N ASP A 530 0.73 -13.77 17.27
CA ASP A 530 1.17 -14.52 18.45
C ASP A 530 0.08 -15.46 18.96
N ALA A 531 0.48 -16.61 19.50
CA ALA A 531 -0.40 -17.54 20.18
C ALA A 531 -0.11 -17.59 21.68
N PHE A 532 -1.19 -17.51 22.46
CA PHE A 532 -1.16 -17.50 23.91
C PHE A 532 -1.89 -18.72 24.46
N LYS A 533 -1.37 -19.27 25.56
CA LYS A 533 -1.99 -20.40 26.25
C LYS A 533 -3.38 -20.03 26.77
N THR A 534 -3.53 -18.82 27.31
CA THR A 534 -4.82 -18.30 27.79
C THR A 534 -5.01 -16.83 27.36
N PRO A 535 -6.25 -16.31 27.35
CA PRO A 535 -6.49 -14.88 27.12
C PRO A 535 -5.81 -13.98 28.16
N GLN A 536 -5.70 -14.44 29.41
CA GLN A 536 -4.96 -13.76 30.46
C GLN A 536 -3.47 -13.57 30.10
N ASP A 537 -2.84 -14.58 29.49
CA ASP A 537 -1.44 -14.49 29.06
C ASP A 537 -1.27 -13.40 28.00
N SER A 538 -2.26 -13.24 27.12
CA SER A 538 -2.27 -12.14 26.13
C SER A 538 -2.37 -10.78 26.80
N ILE A 539 -3.24 -10.61 27.82
CA ILE A 539 -3.34 -9.37 28.63
C ILE A 539 -2.01 -9.05 29.31
N ASN A 540 -1.42 -10.04 29.97
CA ASN A 540 -0.14 -9.88 30.68
C ASN A 540 1.00 -9.52 29.71
N SER A 541 1.05 -10.17 28.55
CA SER A 541 2.06 -9.90 27.52
C SER A 541 1.90 -8.51 26.93
N PHE A 542 0.67 -8.09 26.62
CA PHE A 542 0.39 -6.75 26.12
C PHE A 542 0.83 -5.67 27.12
N ALA A 543 0.40 -5.77 28.38
CA ALA A 543 0.73 -4.80 29.41
C ALA A 543 2.25 -4.72 29.66
N ASN A 544 2.93 -5.86 29.75
CA ASN A 544 4.34 -5.90 30.12
C ASN A 544 5.29 -5.88 28.91
N ASN A 545 5.20 -6.89 28.05
CA ASN A 545 6.18 -7.12 26.98
C ASN A 545 6.05 -6.12 25.82
N PHE A 546 4.86 -5.54 25.64
CA PHE A 546 4.64 -4.49 24.64
C PHE A 546 4.68 -3.12 25.31
N LEU A 547 3.69 -2.78 26.15
CA LEU A 547 3.58 -1.40 26.64
C LEU A 547 4.76 -1.00 27.54
N ASN A 548 5.05 -1.77 28.58
CA ASN A 548 6.11 -1.42 29.54
C ASN A 548 7.54 -1.67 29.06
N LYS A 549 7.77 -2.60 28.11
CA LYS A 549 9.12 -2.83 27.57
C LYS A 549 9.43 -2.03 26.31
N LYS A 550 8.42 -1.60 25.54
CA LYS A 550 8.63 -1.00 24.22
C LYS A 550 7.97 0.37 24.05
N TYR A 551 6.73 0.58 24.50
CA TYR A 551 5.96 1.77 24.09
C TYR A 551 5.97 2.92 25.09
N ILE A 552 5.99 2.67 26.40
CA ILE A 552 5.76 3.72 27.39
C ILE A 552 7.05 4.25 28.00
N PRO A 553 7.86 3.45 28.74
CA PRO A 553 8.99 4.01 29.45
C PRO A 553 10.07 4.43 28.46
N ILE A 554 10.51 5.68 28.57
CA ILE A 554 11.65 6.20 27.81
C ILE A 554 12.91 5.50 28.33
N PRO A 555 13.67 4.80 27.47
CA PRO A 555 14.83 4.04 27.89
C PRO A 555 15.94 4.97 28.40
N GLN A 556 16.69 4.50 29.40
CA GLN A 556 17.75 5.29 30.04
C GLN A 556 18.87 5.70 29.08
N ASP A 557 19.12 4.91 28.04
CA ASP A 557 20.11 5.21 27.00
C ASP A 557 19.62 6.26 25.97
N GLY A 558 18.37 6.71 26.10
CA GLY A 558 17.74 7.70 25.22
C GLY A 558 17.41 7.19 23.82
N ARG A 559 17.65 5.92 23.49
CA ARG A 559 17.40 5.35 22.16
C ARG A 559 15.94 4.92 22.03
N LEU A 560 15.11 5.85 21.57
CA LEU A 560 13.69 5.62 21.36
C LEU A 560 13.49 4.64 20.20
N LEU A 561 12.68 3.61 20.43
CA LEU A 561 12.25 2.68 19.38
C LEU A 561 10.76 2.87 19.09
N TYR A 562 9.92 2.71 20.14
CA TYR A 562 8.46 2.79 20.03
C TYR A 562 7.85 3.89 20.92
N GLN A 563 8.65 4.58 21.73
CA GLN A 563 8.22 5.51 22.77
C GLN A 563 7.77 6.89 22.25
N ASN A 564 6.52 6.96 21.78
CA ASN A 564 5.92 8.20 21.25
C ASN A 564 4.89 8.82 22.21
N GLY A 565 4.77 8.29 23.44
CA GLY A 565 3.84 8.76 24.48
C GLY A 565 2.96 7.64 25.01
N ALA A 566 2.50 7.79 26.26
CA ALA A 566 1.72 6.78 26.96
C ALA A 566 0.22 6.78 26.64
N HIS A 567 -0.27 7.71 25.82
CA HIS A 567 -1.66 7.79 25.37
C HIS A 567 -1.87 7.02 24.05
N LEU A 568 -3.13 6.77 23.68
CA LEU A 568 -3.47 6.06 22.44
C LEU A 568 -3.00 6.82 21.19
N GLY A 569 -3.42 8.09 21.08
CA GLY A 569 -2.90 9.03 20.10
C GLY A 569 -3.19 8.70 18.64
N ASN A 570 -2.31 9.19 17.75
CA ASN A 570 -2.42 9.13 16.30
C ASN A 570 -1.03 8.92 15.67
N LYS A 571 -0.84 9.18 14.38
CA LYS A 571 0.46 9.04 13.71
C LYS A 571 1.50 10.10 14.06
N ASN A 572 1.13 11.13 14.82
CA ASN A 572 2.06 12.12 15.32
C ASN A 572 2.58 11.80 16.74
N SER A 573 1.74 11.23 17.61
CA SER A 573 2.11 10.93 19.00
C SER A 573 1.29 9.77 19.56
N GLY A 574 1.79 9.11 20.61
CA GLY A 574 1.13 8.01 21.30
C GLY A 574 1.42 6.63 20.72
N ILE A 575 0.74 5.62 21.26
CA ILE A 575 0.92 4.20 20.92
C ILE A 575 0.69 3.95 19.41
N ASN A 576 -0.29 4.64 18.81
CA ASN A 576 -0.69 4.43 17.42
C ASN A 576 0.44 4.71 16.39
N VAL A 577 1.44 5.52 16.73
CA VAL A 577 2.57 5.81 15.82
C VAL A 577 3.20 4.53 15.27
N ARG A 578 3.35 3.51 16.14
CA ARG A 578 4.03 2.26 15.80
C ARG A 578 3.17 1.00 15.93
N TYR A 579 1.96 1.11 16.48
CA TYR A 579 1.15 -0.07 16.80
C TYR A 579 0.36 -0.62 15.61
N ALA A 580 -0.31 0.25 14.84
CA ALA A 580 -1.20 -0.16 13.75
C ALA A 580 -0.95 0.67 12.50
N SER A 581 -1.20 0.12 11.31
CA SER A 581 -1.22 0.90 10.05
C SER A 581 -2.42 1.85 10.00
N ASP A 582 -3.53 1.48 10.61
CA ASP A 582 -4.73 2.32 10.75
C ASP A 582 -4.43 3.62 11.52
N THR A 583 -4.47 4.73 10.80
CA THR A 583 -4.21 6.07 11.35
C THR A 583 -5.21 6.49 12.43
N ASN A 584 -6.37 5.84 12.46
CA ASN A 584 -7.48 6.10 13.37
C ASN A 584 -7.57 5.10 14.52
N TRP A 585 -6.67 4.12 14.60
CA TRP A 585 -6.66 3.07 15.62
C TRP A 585 -6.84 3.61 17.05
N GLY A 586 -6.07 4.63 17.42
CA GLY A 586 -6.13 5.22 18.76
C GLY A 586 -7.49 5.85 19.06
N TYR A 587 -8.07 6.55 18.09
CA TYR A 587 -9.42 7.11 18.21
C TYR A 587 -10.50 6.04 18.28
N LYS A 588 -10.37 4.92 17.56
CA LYS A 588 -11.32 3.79 17.63
C LYS A 588 -11.27 3.11 19.01
N ALA A 589 -10.08 2.81 19.52
CA ALA A 589 -9.89 2.26 20.86
C ALA A 589 -10.43 3.23 21.94
N ALA A 590 -10.16 4.53 21.82
CA ALA A 590 -10.69 5.56 22.72
C ALA A 590 -12.22 5.65 22.65
N GLY A 591 -12.81 5.49 21.47
CA GLY A 591 -14.25 5.44 21.25
C GLY A 591 -14.92 4.29 22.01
N HIS A 592 -14.27 3.13 22.09
CA HIS A 592 -14.71 2.01 22.93
C HIS A 592 -14.66 2.36 24.42
N MET A 593 -13.58 3.00 24.89
CA MET A 593 -13.47 3.46 26.28
C MET A 593 -14.60 4.46 26.63
N TYR A 594 -14.86 5.42 25.75
CA TYR A 594 -15.95 6.39 25.93
C TYR A 594 -17.33 5.73 25.95
N THR A 595 -17.57 4.81 25.03
CA THR A 595 -18.87 4.11 24.95
C THR A 595 -19.12 3.28 26.21
N LEU A 596 -18.08 2.60 26.72
CA LEU A 596 -18.14 1.90 28.00
C LEU A 596 -18.38 2.87 29.15
N ASP A 597 -17.59 3.96 29.24
CA ASP A 597 -17.73 4.96 30.31
C ASP A 597 -19.16 5.51 30.35
N LYS A 598 -19.70 5.93 29.20
CA LYS A 598 -21.08 6.40 29.06
C LYS A 598 -22.11 5.34 29.48
N ALA A 599 -21.94 4.09 29.09
CA ALA A 599 -22.87 3.00 29.41
C ALA A 599 -22.84 2.61 30.90
N MET A 600 -21.69 2.75 31.55
CA MET A 600 -21.45 2.25 32.91
C MET A 600 -21.44 3.37 33.97
N GLY A 601 -22.08 4.50 33.67
CA GLY A 601 -22.32 5.58 34.63
C GLY A 601 -21.29 6.71 34.64
N GLY A 602 -20.34 6.74 33.70
CA GLY A 602 -19.42 7.84 33.47
C GLY A 602 -18.37 8.03 34.56
N LYS A 603 -17.84 6.93 35.13
CA LYS A 603 -17.00 6.96 36.34
C LYS A 603 -15.61 7.54 36.11
N ASP A 604 -15.10 7.46 34.88
CA ASP A 604 -13.77 7.98 34.54
C ASP A 604 -13.82 9.38 33.94
N PHE A 605 -14.87 9.69 33.16
CA PHE A 605 -14.97 10.97 32.45
C PHE A 605 -16.36 11.62 32.48
N VAL A 606 -17.38 10.98 31.89
CA VAL A 606 -18.65 11.64 31.53
C VAL A 606 -19.36 12.25 32.74
N ASN A 607 -19.40 11.53 33.86
CA ASN A 607 -20.03 11.97 35.11
C ASN A 607 -19.02 12.09 36.26
N ASN A 608 -17.72 11.98 35.96
CA ASN A 608 -16.69 12.13 36.97
C ASN A 608 -16.59 13.62 37.35
N PRO A 609 -16.77 14.01 38.63
CA PRO A 609 -16.65 15.41 39.04
C PRO A 609 -15.20 15.94 38.95
N ALA A 610 -14.21 15.04 38.94
CA ALA A 610 -12.79 15.38 38.88
C ALA A 610 -12.06 14.45 37.89
N PRO A 611 -12.36 14.52 36.58
CA PRO A 611 -11.59 13.79 35.58
C PRO A 611 -10.17 14.36 35.53
N TYR A 612 -9.21 13.56 35.07
CA TYR A 612 -7.82 13.98 35.00
C TYR A 612 -7.65 15.24 34.12
N SER A 613 -6.84 16.18 34.58
CA SER A 613 -6.38 17.28 33.74
C SER A 613 -5.27 16.78 32.82
N ILE A 614 -5.33 17.13 31.54
CA ILE A 614 -4.35 16.67 30.54
C ILE A 614 -3.65 17.88 29.91
N GLY A 615 -2.35 17.75 29.66
CA GLY A 615 -1.56 18.70 28.88
C GLY A 615 -0.64 18.00 27.91
N LEU A 616 -0.02 18.78 27.03
CA LEU A 616 0.98 18.34 26.07
C LEU A 616 2.31 19.01 26.36
N THR A 617 3.42 18.28 26.21
CA THR A 617 4.75 18.90 26.18
C THR A 617 4.84 19.88 25.02
N THR A 618 5.49 21.02 25.23
CA THR A 618 5.68 22.07 24.20
C THR A 618 7.06 22.03 23.56
N GLN A 619 7.99 21.27 24.15
CA GLN A 619 9.38 21.13 23.74
C GLN A 619 9.99 19.88 24.38
N LEU A 620 11.31 19.72 24.31
CA LEU A 620 12.04 18.74 25.12
C LEU A 620 11.87 19.05 26.60
N VAL A 621 11.49 18.04 27.41
CA VAL A 621 11.18 18.23 28.84
C VAL A 621 11.93 17.23 29.71
N ASN A 622 12.75 17.74 30.64
CA ASN A 622 13.32 16.94 31.72
C ASN A 622 12.27 16.70 32.80
N VAL A 623 11.95 15.42 33.05
CA VAL A 623 10.98 14.99 34.06
C VAL A 623 11.73 14.60 35.33
N ARG A 624 11.29 15.10 36.48
CA ARG A 624 12.06 15.05 37.73
C ARG A 624 11.33 14.38 38.87
N SER A 625 12.08 13.91 39.86
CA SER A 625 11.55 13.28 41.08
C SER A 625 10.95 14.28 42.09
N GLY A 626 11.18 15.58 41.92
CA GLY A 626 10.61 16.64 42.75
C GLY A 626 10.47 17.96 41.99
N ALA A 627 9.74 18.90 42.59
CA ALA A 627 9.47 20.22 42.02
C ALA A 627 10.68 21.14 42.16
N GLY A 628 11.55 21.13 41.15
CA GLY A 628 12.76 21.96 41.11
C GLY A 628 13.85 21.33 40.26
N THR A 629 14.75 22.15 39.72
CA THR A 629 15.83 21.66 38.86
C THR A 629 16.95 20.92 39.59
N SER A 630 17.01 21.04 40.93
CA SER A 630 17.95 20.31 41.79
C SER A 630 17.57 18.83 41.99
N PHE A 631 16.32 18.45 41.75
CA PHE A 631 15.88 17.07 41.89
C PHE A 631 16.37 16.20 40.73
N ALA A 632 16.62 14.92 41.04
CA ALA A 632 17.10 13.94 40.08
C ALA A 632 16.17 13.85 38.87
N LYS A 633 16.77 13.80 37.68
CA LYS A 633 16.06 13.56 36.43
C LYS A 633 15.66 12.07 36.38
N GLN A 634 14.37 11.81 36.19
CA GLN A 634 13.84 10.45 36.01
C GLN A 634 13.95 10.03 34.53
N PHE A 635 13.51 10.90 33.62
CA PHE A 635 13.61 10.69 32.17
C PHE A 635 13.47 12.02 31.42
N THR A 636 13.48 11.97 30.08
CA THR A 636 13.35 13.17 29.23
C THR A 636 12.36 12.89 28.11
N TYR A 637 11.28 13.67 28.02
CA TYR A 637 10.47 13.68 26.80
C TYR A 637 11.28 14.40 25.72
N PRO A 638 11.52 13.78 24.55
CA PRO A 638 12.47 14.27 23.55
C PRO A 638 11.96 15.51 22.79
N SER A 639 10.65 15.74 22.76
CA SER A 639 10.01 16.76 21.92
C SER A 639 8.64 17.17 22.46
N ALA A 640 8.03 18.13 21.79
CA ALA A 640 6.63 18.49 21.98
C ALA A 640 5.67 17.32 21.63
N GLY A 641 4.43 17.40 22.12
CA GLY A 641 3.33 16.52 21.74
C GLY A 641 3.11 15.30 22.63
N TYR A 642 3.91 15.09 23.67
CA TYR A 642 3.69 14.00 24.63
C TYR A 642 2.57 14.37 25.60
N SER A 643 1.58 13.47 25.75
CA SER A 643 0.48 13.66 26.68
C SER A 643 0.91 13.45 28.11
N VAL A 644 0.52 14.37 28.99
CA VAL A 644 0.86 14.38 30.42
C VAL A 644 -0.42 14.53 31.22
N VAL A 645 -0.65 13.60 32.15
CA VAL A 645 -1.74 13.68 33.13
C VAL A 645 -1.28 14.49 34.34
N ILE A 646 -1.88 15.67 34.54
CA ILE A 646 -1.61 16.58 35.65
C ILE A 646 -2.54 16.19 36.80
N VAL A 647 -1.94 15.82 37.93
CA VAL A 647 -2.67 15.44 39.15
C VAL A 647 -2.66 16.54 40.20
N ASP A 648 -1.67 17.43 40.19
CA ASP A 648 -1.58 18.55 41.12
C ASP A 648 -0.69 19.69 40.58
N THR A 649 -0.82 20.88 41.17
CA THR A 649 0.03 22.05 40.91
C THR A 649 0.71 22.47 42.21
N VAL A 650 2.05 22.48 42.20
CA VAL A 650 2.87 22.74 43.40
C VAL A 650 3.86 23.87 43.16
N LYS A 651 4.38 24.46 44.25
CA LYS A 651 5.50 25.40 44.19
C LYS A 651 6.84 24.66 44.28
N GLY A 652 7.74 25.00 43.36
CA GLY A 652 9.09 24.44 43.33
C GLY A 652 10.02 25.07 44.35
N THR A 653 11.20 24.47 44.54
CA THR A 653 12.26 25.00 45.40
C THR A 653 12.79 26.36 44.96
N ASP A 654 12.53 26.75 43.71
CA ASP A 654 12.86 28.03 43.09
C ASP A 654 11.69 29.03 43.09
N GLY A 655 10.56 28.70 43.76
CA GLY A 655 9.35 29.53 43.81
C GLY A 655 8.46 29.48 42.55
N SER A 656 8.94 28.81 41.48
CA SER A 656 8.18 28.65 40.24
C SER A 656 7.04 27.62 40.38
N THR A 657 6.16 27.56 39.39
CA THR A 657 5.03 26.64 39.38
C THR A 657 5.41 25.35 38.65
N TRP A 658 5.19 24.21 39.32
CA TRP A 658 5.44 22.87 38.79
C TRP A 658 4.15 22.06 38.79
N TYR A 659 4.01 21.19 37.79
CA TYR A 659 2.95 20.18 37.76
C TYR A 659 3.46 18.88 38.34
N LYS A 660 2.72 18.33 39.30
CA LYS A 660 2.82 16.91 39.67
C LYS A 660 2.02 16.11 38.66
N VAL A 661 2.64 15.10 38.07
CA VAL A 661 2.09 14.35 36.95
C VAL A 661 2.20 12.85 37.20
N LEU A 662 1.34 12.05 36.55
CA LEU A 662 1.56 10.60 36.51
C LEU A 662 2.85 10.30 35.76
N SER A 663 3.70 9.46 36.35
CA SER A 663 5.00 9.13 35.74
C SER A 663 4.85 8.06 34.67
N ASP A 664 5.49 8.26 33.52
CA ASP A 664 5.66 7.20 32.52
C ASP A 664 6.77 6.20 32.91
N SER A 665 7.60 6.54 33.92
CA SER A 665 8.55 5.63 34.54
C SER A 665 7.83 4.54 35.34
N LEU A 666 8.41 3.33 35.37
CA LEU A 666 7.91 2.23 36.20
C LEU A 666 8.29 2.37 37.67
N GLU A 667 9.37 3.08 37.94
CA GLU A 667 9.97 3.21 39.28
C GLU A 667 9.20 4.20 40.16
N ASN A 668 8.49 5.14 39.55
CA ASN A 668 7.85 6.25 40.24
C ASN A 668 6.35 6.28 39.90
N GLU A 669 5.49 6.58 40.86
CA GLU A 669 4.07 6.83 40.58
C GLU A 669 3.86 8.25 40.05
N PHE A 670 4.62 9.21 40.60
CA PHE A 670 4.55 10.62 40.25
C PHE A 670 5.89 11.18 39.80
N SER A 671 5.79 12.19 38.96
CA SER A 671 6.90 13.01 38.51
C SER A 671 6.53 14.49 38.56
N TYR A 672 7.52 15.35 38.34
CA TYR A 672 7.35 16.79 38.34
C TYR A 672 7.93 17.41 37.07
N ILE A 673 7.16 18.32 36.50
CA ILE A 673 7.49 19.05 35.28
C ILE A 673 7.23 20.54 35.51
N HIS A 674 8.15 21.39 35.05
CA HIS A 674 7.95 22.84 35.10
C HIS A 674 6.76 23.24 34.24
N SER A 675 5.86 24.07 34.78
CA SER A 675 4.55 24.34 34.13
C SER A 675 4.66 25.01 32.75
N ASP A 676 5.66 25.87 32.53
CA ASP A 676 5.91 26.52 31.22
C ASP A 676 6.15 25.54 30.06
N TYR A 677 6.51 24.29 30.36
CA TYR A 677 6.78 23.27 29.35
C TYR A 677 5.57 22.41 29.00
N ILE A 678 4.42 22.68 29.63
CA ILE A 678 3.17 21.93 29.43
C ILE A 678 2.05 22.89 29.02
N LYS A 679 1.47 22.65 27.84
CA LYS A 679 0.25 23.31 27.39
C LYS A 679 -0.96 22.45 27.77
N LYS A 680 -1.80 22.91 28.70
CA LYS A 680 -3.09 22.26 28.99
C LYS A 680 -3.96 22.27 27.72
N ILE A 681 -4.64 21.16 27.47
CA ILE A 681 -5.45 20.99 26.25
C ILE A 681 -6.95 21.11 26.53
N ASN A 682 -7.69 21.60 25.53
CA ASN A 682 -9.14 21.66 25.58
C ASN A 682 -9.73 20.27 25.28
N ILE A 683 -10.36 19.65 26.28
CA ILE A 683 -11.01 18.34 26.15
C ILE A 683 -12.45 18.54 25.68
N ALA A 684 -12.85 17.80 24.64
CA ALA A 684 -14.23 17.77 24.15
C ALA A 684 -15.19 17.29 25.25
N ARG A 685 -16.32 17.97 25.42
CA ARG A 685 -17.37 17.66 26.39
C ARG A 685 -18.73 17.71 25.75
#